data_AF-A0A098EB10-F1
#
_entry.id   AF-A0A098EB10-F1
#
_cell.length_a   1.000
_cell.length_b   1.000
_cell.length_c   1.000
_cell.angle_alpha   90.00
_cell.angle_beta   90.00
_cell.angle_gamma   90.00
#
_symmetry.space_group_name_H-M   'P 1'
#
loop_
_entity.id
_entity.type
_entity.pdbx_description
1 polymer ?
#
loop_
_entity_poly.entity_id
_entity_poly.type
_entity_poly.pdbx_seq_one_letter_code
_entity_poly.pdbx_strand_id
1 'polypeptide(L)'
;MEEKQEIKEKLQILIKGGDELERTGKFINPNVTDLRNWDANLLGRFKPKYYAFIQQCQYCAFGPCDLSKNRKGACGMRLNPQMAREALVTAIAGASSYIARACELNDAIIREHTYFAELILEDKNFMTTTTTFINLLCGYEPKTTGDLKKALRYANEQIVHLISATHMGQEASDFDFNSKIFHAGMLSLLAMEIYEILRKFSNNIEGSNNIEGLNNNEGNKINKTNKFEIGFGAIDKSKGIVLIIGDYVPNIAQIINSSAGLEIIHLGSGAFDFNKGVKIGGNSASEQIYEKIGLADVIVIGTGNVRTDVIENAKKSGTPVIAVSDRNMAGLADLSGISADEIFKKLMSGEISGCYIKDSEKPADVVGMLATTKKGRNLKNFDMKFTDAGLIKTTGECINCGLCKKACPVGVDIRLIIQSINRIFNNKTESCETKTSENMLAPPVKSKDKIVNLLKQKEYTVTNLAKETGCSTQYIYNVLEKISKEKNNEISKRAVGKNTYYSLIKGLNEYYKIIEHAKNCVECGNCTRNCPNNIRISDLIIAIKEGKEIKAKEIFILKKCAMCGLCQEKCPKKINIKEVVRVERERRNIIEDIKFLTKEEILESLEKCIFCGRCESQCPKQIPIISVFTEIYSEKFTDKKASITVSHADIFIPKDARVLLVLGDANFPNGTQELAEILEEFLNRNFLIFTAGDAAISIHSLRSGISNNSKSEIAKSNLTHENLINLGSLSAGIHLIEKIIEMTGKNINKSPVGNVVEIADYIANKVSIAAMFWGASTQENFAVAQGLMRLGIPIIFGQQGIKYRRELMGDIVIDYSKDDYDGNYNEALKKISPKNFSFPHLCIAAKTKEEAMLLIPKLVFRNFDSEEVRAKKIADYVEIYRKYGGDKTKEIPDDIKNFVRNEKDIPEAYKNSIRKIIN
;
A
#
# COMPACT_ATOMS: atom_id res chain seq x y z
N MET A 1 19.43 59.45 23.22
CA MET A 1 20.28 58.40 23.84
C MET A 1 19.39 57.25 24.31
N GLU A 2 18.26 57.56 24.93
CA GLU A 2 17.15 56.62 25.22
C GLU A 2 16.62 55.91 23.98
N GLU A 3 16.45 56.60 22.85
CA GLU A 3 16.00 55.97 21.60
C GLU A 3 16.99 54.93 21.03
N LYS A 4 18.30 55.13 21.26
CA LYS A 4 19.35 54.14 20.93
C LYS A 4 19.41 53.00 21.93
N GLN A 5 19.02 53.23 23.18
CA GLN A 5 18.93 52.22 24.24
C GLN A 5 17.71 51.33 24.00
N GLU A 6 16.56 51.90 23.63
CA GLU A 6 15.33 51.19 23.29
C GLU A 6 15.46 50.39 21.99
N ILE A 7 16.18 50.93 20.99
CA ILE A 7 16.56 50.17 19.79
C ILE A 7 17.55 49.05 20.15
N LYS A 8 18.49 49.25 21.09
CA LYS A 8 19.40 48.20 21.57
C LYS A 8 18.71 47.12 22.39
N GLU A 9 17.73 47.48 23.21
CA GLU A 9 16.91 46.54 23.99
C GLU A 9 15.94 45.79 23.08
N LYS A 10 15.31 46.47 22.11
CA LYS A 10 14.58 45.80 21.02
C LYS A 10 15.52 44.89 20.23
N LEU A 11 16.74 45.30 19.89
CA LEU A 11 17.74 44.45 19.21
C LEU A 11 18.26 43.28 20.09
N GLN A 12 18.37 43.46 21.40
CA GLN A 12 18.76 42.40 22.34
C GLN A 12 17.62 41.40 22.59
N ILE A 13 16.36 41.87 22.55
CA ILE A 13 15.17 41.02 22.53
C ILE A 13 15.03 40.33 21.16
N LEU A 14 15.38 41.00 20.05
CA LEU A 14 15.37 40.48 18.67
C LEU A 14 16.43 39.40 18.39
N ILE A 15 17.43 39.22 19.26
CA ILE A 15 18.48 38.17 19.14
C ILE A 15 18.21 36.98 20.09
N LYS A 16 17.28 37.12 21.05
CA LYS A 16 16.80 35.96 21.82
C LYS A 16 15.88 35.13 20.93
N GLY A 17 16.47 34.19 20.18
CA GLY A 17 15.70 33.03 19.69
C GLY A 17 15.00 32.35 20.87
N GLY A 18 13.94 31.57 20.57
CA GLY A 18 12.97 31.04 21.52
C GLY A 18 13.52 30.65 22.91
N ASP A 19 12.70 30.84 23.94
CA ASP A 19 13.13 30.74 25.33
C ASP A 19 13.82 29.41 25.61
N GLU A 20 15.08 29.48 26.07
CA GLU A 20 15.81 28.31 26.53
C GLU A 20 15.08 27.71 27.73
N LEU A 21 14.68 26.45 27.60
CA LEU A 21 13.91 25.78 28.64
C LEU A 21 14.81 25.17 29.70
N GLU A 22 14.30 25.07 30.93
CA GLU A 22 15.00 24.39 32.02
C GLU A 22 15.30 22.94 31.63
N ARG A 23 16.58 22.62 31.62
CA ARG A 23 17.14 21.43 30.98
C ARG A 23 17.42 20.33 32.00
N THR A 24 16.86 19.16 31.73
CA THR A 24 17.15 17.92 32.47
C THR A 24 17.91 16.90 31.60
N GLY A 25 17.81 16.99 30.28
CA GLY A 25 18.36 16.00 29.34
C GLY A 25 19.76 16.31 28.81
N LYS A 26 20.47 15.29 28.30
CA LYS A 26 21.88 15.39 27.86
C LYS A 26 22.09 15.90 26.43
N PHE A 27 21.12 15.75 25.53
CA PHE A 27 21.36 15.94 24.09
C PHE A 27 20.43 17.00 23.50
N ILE A 28 21.00 18.13 23.09
CA ILE A 28 20.32 19.18 22.32
C ILE A 28 20.91 19.14 20.92
N ASN A 29 20.04 19.17 19.90
CA ASN A 29 20.39 18.98 18.50
C ASN A 29 21.30 17.76 18.33
N PRO A 30 20.86 16.56 18.77
CA PRO A 30 21.72 15.38 18.83
C PRO A 30 22.37 15.12 17.48
N ASN A 31 23.67 14.92 17.46
CA ASN A 31 24.34 14.41 16.26
C ASN A 31 23.97 12.95 16.02
N VAL A 32 24.24 12.47 14.81
CA VAL A 32 24.04 11.07 14.39
C VAL A 32 24.53 10.04 15.43
N THR A 33 25.64 10.32 16.11
CA THR A 33 26.28 9.41 17.08
C THR A 33 25.78 9.53 18.52
N ASP A 34 25.08 10.59 18.87
CA ASP A 34 24.82 10.94 20.29
C ASP A 34 23.92 9.92 20.99
N LEU A 35 22.95 9.36 20.25
CA LEU A 35 22.01 8.37 20.75
C LEU A 35 22.42 6.92 20.43
N ARG A 36 23.65 6.71 19.91
CA ARG A 36 24.15 5.40 19.49
C ARG A 36 24.12 4.35 20.61
N ASN A 37 24.33 4.77 21.86
CA ASN A 37 24.23 3.87 23.02
C ASN A 37 22.80 3.38 23.26
N TRP A 38 21.81 4.26 23.11
CA TRP A 38 20.41 3.87 23.16
C TRP A 38 20.05 2.96 21.98
N ASP A 39 20.52 3.30 20.78
CA ASP A 39 20.33 2.46 19.60
C ASP A 39 20.98 1.06 19.79
N ALA A 40 22.06 0.95 20.56
CA ALA A 40 22.70 -0.31 20.94
C ALA A 40 21.87 -1.18 21.90
N ASN A 41 21.00 -0.58 22.70
CA ASN A 41 20.03 -1.31 23.52
C ASN A 41 18.95 -1.93 22.62
N LEU A 42 18.35 -1.12 21.76
CA LEU A 42 17.32 -1.55 20.80
C LEU A 42 17.86 -2.62 19.84
N LEU A 43 18.95 -2.34 19.10
CA LEU A 43 19.55 -3.29 18.14
C LEU A 43 20.31 -4.43 18.84
N GLY A 44 20.61 -4.26 20.12
CA GLY A 44 21.12 -5.31 20.99
C GLY A 44 20.08 -6.41 21.17
N ARG A 45 18.82 -6.01 21.38
CA ARG A 45 17.66 -6.90 21.55
C ARG A 45 17.03 -7.34 20.24
N PHE A 46 16.85 -6.40 19.30
CA PHE A 46 16.09 -6.57 18.07
C PHE A 46 17.05 -6.58 16.87
N LYS A 47 17.51 -7.77 16.50
CA LYS A 47 18.51 -7.93 15.45
C LYS A 47 17.91 -7.65 14.08
N PRO A 48 18.62 -6.89 13.21
CA PRO A 48 18.19 -6.69 11.84
C PRO A 48 18.15 -7.99 11.05
N LYS A 49 17.00 -8.25 10.41
CA LYS A 49 16.83 -9.30 9.41
C LYS A 49 16.60 -8.66 8.05
N TYR A 50 17.45 -8.97 7.08
CA TYR A 50 17.40 -8.39 5.74
C TYR A 50 16.78 -9.32 4.71
N TYR A 51 16.00 -8.75 3.79
CA TYR A 51 15.38 -9.46 2.67
C TYR A 51 15.96 -8.98 1.33
N ALA A 52 17.07 -9.60 0.93
CA ALA A 52 17.80 -9.23 -0.29
C ALA A 52 17.19 -9.87 -1.54
N PHE A 53 16.17 -9.22 -2.13
CA PHE A 53 15.64 -9.61 -3.45
C PHE A 53 16.67 -9.39 -4.58
N ILE A 54 17.56 -8.40 -4.41
CA ILE A 54 18.70 -8.12 -5.28
C ILE A 54 19.96 -8.26 -4.42
N GLN A 55 20.85 -9.16 -4.79
CA GLN A 55 22.11 -9.42 -4.06
C GLN A 55 23.31 -8.79 -4.77
N GLN A 56 23.12 -7.60 -5.31
CA GLN A 56 24.14 -6.85 -6.04
C GLN A 56 24.24 -5.42 -5.51
N CYS A 57 25.44 -4.85 -5.54
CA CYS A 57 25.66 -3.43 -5.28
C CYS A 57 26.05 -2.71 -6.57
N GLN A 58 25.36 -1.60 -6.86
CA GLN A 58 25.56 -0.79 -8.07
C GLN A 58 25.88 0.69 -7.76
N TYR A 59 26.31 0.98 -6.52
CA TYR A 59 26.48 2.37 -6.03
C TYR A 59 27.69 3.13 -6.59
N CYS A 60 28.62 2.48 -7.27
CA CYS A 60 29.82 3.13 -7.80
C CYS A 60 30.32 2.43 -9.07
N ALA A 61 31.23 3.09 -9.79
CA ALA A 61 31.76 2.62 -11.07
C ALA A 61 32.62 1.34 -10.99
N PHE A 62 32.99 0.88 -9.79
CA PHE A 62 33.58 -0.46 -9.61
C PHE A 62 32.54 -1.60 -9.71
N GLY A 63 31.25 -1.29 -9.61
CA GLY A 63 30.16 -2.25 -9.73
C GLY A 63 29.77 -2.55 -11.19
N PRO A 64 28.77 -3.44 -11.40
CA PRO A 64 27.97 -4.14 -10.39
C PRO A 64 28.79 -5.19 -9.62
N CYS A 65 28.73 -5.15 -8.29
CA CYS A 65 29.35 -6.16 -7.43
C CYS A 65 28.34 -7.25 -7.04
N ASP A 66 28.64 -8.52 -7.28
CA ASP A 66 27.87 -9.66 -6.77
C ASP A 66 28.19 -9.89 -5.28
N LEU A 67 27.20 -9.67 -4.41
CA LEU A 67 27.30 -9.84 -2.96
C LEU A 67 26.69 -11.17 -2.48
N SER A 68 26.22 -12.01 -3.41
CA SER A 68 25.64 -13.31 -3.08
C SER A 68 26.66 -14.22 -2.40
N LYS A 69 26.16 -15.17 -1.60
CA LYS A 69 27.00 -16.11 -0.84
C LYS A 69 28.04 -15.42 0.05
N ASN A 70 27.68 -14.26 0.60
CA ASN A 70 28.56 -13.46 1.45
C ASN A 70 29.88 -13.09 0.75
N ARG A 71 29.82 -12.75 -0.55
CA ARG A 71 30.95 -12.15 -1.26
C ARG A 71 31.12 -10.68 -0.88
N LYS A 72 32.33 -10.16 -1.08
CA LYS A 72 32.64 -8.74 -0.92
C LYS A 72 32.53 -8.04 -2.28
N GLY A 73 32.01 -6.83 -2.28
CA GLY A 73 32.18 -5.91 -3.41
C GLY A 73 33.61 -5.38 -3.49
N ALA A 74 33.91 -4.64 -4.56
CA ALA A 74 35.25 -4.11 -4.83
C ALA A 74 35.80 -3.23 -3.68
N CYS A 75 34.95 -2.46 -3.02
CA CYS A 75 35.32 -1.64 -1.85
C CYS A 75 35.29 -2.39 -0.52
N GLY A 76 35.03 -3.71 -0.51
CA GLY A 76 34.94 -4.54 0.69
C GLY A 76 33.52 -4.68 1.29
N MET A 77 32.54 -3.91 0.81
CA MET A 77 31.14 -3.95 1.26
C MET A 77 30.53 -5.37 1.14
N ARG A 78 29.79 -5.81 2.16
CA ARG A 78 29.06 -7.09 2.18
C ARG A 78 27.55 -6.86 2.05
N LEU A 79 26.79 -7.95 1.90
CA LEU A 79 25.34 -7.87 1.66
C LEU A 79 24.56 -7.19 2.79
N ASN A 80 24.81 -7.53 4.07
CA ASN A 80 24.04 -6.96 5.19
C ASN A 80 24.25 -5.44 5.35
N PRO A 81 25.49 -4.91 5.41
CA PRO A 81 25.69 -3.47 5.46
C PRO A 81 25.22 -2.78 4.17
N GLN A 82 25.30 -3.43 2.99
CA GLN A 82 24.68 -2.89 1.77
C GLN A 82 23.16 -2.76 1.91
N MET A 83 22.51 -3.75 2.51
CA MET A 83 21.06 -3.71 2.71
C MET A 83 20.65 -2.65 3.73
N ALA A 84 21.45 -2.49 4.78
CA ALA A 84 21.32 -1.39 5.73
C ALA A 84 21.52 -0.03 5.04
N ARG A 85 22.52 0.10 4.17
CA ARG A 85 22.77 1.32 3.39
C ARG A 85 21.59 1.69 2.49
N GLU A 86 21.01 0.73 1.79
CA GLU A 86 19.84 0.99 0.96
C GLU A 86 18.61 1.37 1.80
N ALA A 87 18.45 0.77 2.99
CA ALA A 87 17.40 1.18 3.93
C ALA A 87 17.65 2.60 4.46
N LEU A 88 18.91 3.01 4.68
CA LEU A 88 19.25 4.39 5.04
C LEU A 88 18.86 5.37 3.93
N VAL A 89 19.14 5.06 2.66
CA VAL A 89 18.69 5.89 1.53
C VAL A 89 17.17 6.01 1.50
N THR A 90 16.43 4.92 1.73
CA THR A 90 14.97 4.96 1.84
C THR A 90 14.50 5.88 2.98
N ALA A 91 15.11 5.77 4.17
CA ALA A 91 14.75 6.61 5.31
C ALA A 91 15.09 8.10 5.09
N ILE A 92 16.23 8.39 4.46
CA ILE A 92 16.63 9.76 4.08
C ILE A 92 15.60 10.33 3.11
N ALA A 93 15.23 9.61 2.05
CA ALA A 93 14.24 10.09 1.09
C ALA A 93 12.89 10.45 1.74
N GLY A 94 12.42 9.61 2.67
CA GLY A 94 11.18 9.88 3.42
C GLY A 94 11.30 11.09 4.36
N ALA A 95 12.38 11.16 5.15
CA ALA A 95 12.61 12.28 6.06
C ALA A 95 12.78 13.61 5.31
N SER A 96 13.54 13.61 4.21
CA SER A 96 13.72 14.77 3.34
C SER A 96 12.41 15.27 2.75
N SER A 97 11.44 14.39 2.45
CA SER A 97 10.13 14.81 1.94
C SER A 97 9.38 15.70 2.94
N TYR A 98 9.30 15.28 4.21
CA TYR A 98 8.70 16.08 5.28
C TYR A 98 9.48 17.36 5.59
N ILE A 99 10.81 17.27 5.68
CA ILE A 99 11.67 18.43 5.95
C ILE A 99 11.52 19.48 4.85
N ALA A 100 11.53 19.06 3.58
CA ALA A 100 11.36 19.97 2.46
C ALA A 100 9.97 20.62 2.45
N ARG A 101 8.92 19.86 2.75
CA ARG A 101 7.55 20.37 2.90
C ARG A 101 7.46 21.46 3.98
N ALA A 102 8.03 21.19 5.16
CA ALA A 102 8.07 22.15 6.26
C ALA A 102 8.93 23.39 5.92
N CYS A 103 10.07 23.22 5.25
CA CYS A 103 10.88 24.34 4.77
C CYS A 103 10.12 25.23 3.79
N GLU A 104 9.46 24.64 2.80
CA GLU A 104 8.72 25.36 1.75
C GLU A 104 7.59 26.20 2.36
N LEU A 105 6.80 25.62 3.26
CA LEU A 105 5.72 26.32 3.96
C LEU A 105 6.27 27.42 4.89
N ASN A 106 7.34 27.15 5.63
CA ASN A 106 7.95 28.15 6.50
C ASN A 106 8.52 29.34 5.70
N ASP A 107 9.19 29.06 4.57
CA ASP A 107 9.74 30.11 3.71
C ASP A 107 8.64 30.91 3.02
N ALA A 108 7.50 30.30 2.67
CA ALA A 108 6.33 31.03 2.18
C ALA A 108 5.79 31.98 3.25
N ILE A 109 5.53 31.48 4.46
CA ILE A 109 5.07 32.27 5.60
C ILE A 109 6.04 33.41 5.94
N ILE A 110 7.34 33.17 5.93
CA ILE A 110 8.36 34.20 6.21
C ILE A 110 8.35 35.31 5.15
N ARG A 111 8.10 34.96 3.88
CA ARG A 111 7.99 35.94 2.78
C ARG A 111 6.73 36.79 2.89
N GLU A 112 5.60 36.19 3.24
CA GLU A 112 4.29 36.86 3.34
C GLU A 112 4.17 37.70 4.62
N HIS A 113 4.75 37.21 5.71
CA HIS A 113 4.77 37.90 6.99
C HIS A 113 6.20 38.38 7.27
N THR A 114 6.89 37.78 8.24
CA THR A 114 8.28 38.07 8.53
C THR A 114 8.96 36.87 9.18
N TYR A 115 10.28 36.92 9.29
CA TYR A 115 11.08 35.98 10.10
C TYR A 115 10.70 36.01 11.60
N PHE A 116 10.10 37.11 12.05
CA PHE A 116 9.72 37.35 13.44
C PHE A 116 8.21 37.20 13.67
N ALA A 117 7.49 36.62 12.71
CA ALA A 117 6.07 36.38 12.86
C ALA A 117 5.82 35.49 14.09
N GLU A 118 5.07 36.01 15.05
CA GLU A 118 4.80 35.37 16.33
C GLU A 118 3.88 34.18 16.13
N LEU A 119 4.33 33.00 16.59
CA LEU A 119 3.51 31.81 16.61
C LEU A 119 2.51 31.97 17.76
N ILE A 120 1.26 32.30 17.45
CA ILE A 120 0.17 32.27 18.43
C ILE A 120 -0.16 30.80 18.71
N LEU A 121 0.60 30.19 19.65
CA LEU A 121 0.44 28.79 20.06
C LEU A 121 -0.58 28.64 21.20
N GLU A 122 -1.01 29.75 21.81
CA GLU A 122 -1.99 29.78 22.89
C GLU A 122 -3.42 29.90 22.36
N ASP A 123 -4.01 28.77 21.95
CA ASP A 123 -5.47 28.67 22.05
C ASP A 123 -5.79 28.25 23.49
N LYS A 124 -6.32 29.16 24.31
CA LYS A 124 -6.60 28.94 25.75
C LYS A 124 -7.56 27.77 26.02
N ASN A 125 -8.14 27.18 24.99
CA ASN A 125 -9.01 26.01 25.03
C ASN A 125 -8.32 24.69 24.63
N PHE A 126 -7.04 24.70 24.25
CA PHE A 126 -6.25 23.52 23.90
C PHE A 126 -4.92 23.53 24.66
N MET A 127 -4.90 22.94 25.86
CA MET A 127 -3.67 22.76 26.63
C MET A 127 -2.86 21.54 26.15
N THR A 128 -2.47 21.53 24.87
CA THR A 128 -1.35 20.70 24.40
C THR A 128 -0.37 21.61 23.66
N THR A 129 0.75 21.89 24.33
CA THR A 129 1.89 22.63 23.77
C THR A 129 2.39 21.92 22.51
N THR A 130 2.10 22.50 21.35
CA THR A 130 2.39 22.03 19.98
C THR A 130 3.88 22.05 19.62
N THR A 131 4.77 21.93 20.61
CA THR A 131 6.22 22.14 20.47
C THR A 131 7.05 21.09 21.22
N THR A 132 6.40 20.03 21.69
CA THR A 132 7.01 19.02 22.57
C THR A 132 8.19 18.30 21.92
N PHE A 133 8.16 18.02 20.62
CA PHE A 133 9.25 17.30 19.94
C PHE A 133 10.44 18.23 19.63
N ILE A 134 10.20 19.49 19.29
CA ILE A 134 11.19 20.57 19.18
C ILE A 134 11.81 20.80 20.55
N ASN A 135 11.03 20.86 21.63
CA ASN A 135 11.56 20.98 22.99
C ASN A 135 12.46 19.77 23.33
N LEU A 136 11.99 18.55 23.02
CA LEU A 136 12.72 17.30 23.24
C LEU A 136 14.06 17.25 22.50
N LEU A 137 14.12 17.71 21.25
CA LEU A 137 15.32 17.61 20.41
C LEU A 137 16.16 18.88 20.38
N CYS A 138 15.54 20.02 20.17
CA CYS A 138 16.20 21.31 19.91
C CYS A 138 16.40 22.13 21.18
N GLY A 139 15.70 21.81 22.27
CA GLY A 139 15.99 22.35 23.60
C GLY A 139 15.38 23.72 23.92
N TYR A 140 14.48 24.24 23.08
CA TYR A 140 13.85 25.54 23.25
C TYR A 140 12.40 25.49 22.79
N GLU A 141 11.57 26.40 23.30
CA GLU A 141 10.20 26.58 22.83
C GLU A 141 10.18 27.60 21.66
N PRO A 142 9.73 27.22 20.45
CA PRO A 142 9.67 28.14 19.33
C PRO A 142 8.60 29.21 19.56
N LYS A 143 8.96 30.48 19.40
CA LYS A 143 8.02 31.62 19.49
C LYS A 143 7.78 32.28 18.14
N THR A 144 8.68 32.07 17.19
CA THR A 144 8.62 32.69 15.86
C THR A 144 8.81 31.69 14.73
N THR A 145 8.41 32.07 13.52
CA THR A 145 8.73 31.34 12.27
C THR A 145 10.24 31.18 12.06
N GLY A 146 11.04 32.14 12.55
CA GLY A 146 12.50 32.06 12.61
C GLY A 146 13.02 30.94 13.52
N ASP A 147 12.36 30.68 14.65
CA ASP A 147 12.72 29.58 15.54
C ASP A 147 12.44 28.21 14.91
N LEU A 148 11.37 28.10 14.12
CA LEU A 148 11.10 26.89 13.32
C LEU A 148 12.15 26.72 12.22
N LYS A 149 12.58 27.82 11.57
CA LYS A 149 13.67 27.80 10.58
C LYS A 149 14.98 27.29 11.18
N LYS A 150 15.28 27.64 12.43
CA LYS A 150 16.45 27.14 13.17
C LYS A 150 16.40 25.62 13.36
N ALA A 151 15.25 25.06 13.74
CA ALA A 151 15.07 23.61 13.88
C ALA A 151 15.18 22.89 12.52
N LEU A 152 14.60 23.47 11.46
CA LEU A 152 14.71 22.93 10.09
C LEU A 152 16.15 22.96 9.58
N ARG A 153 16.94 23.98 9.92
CA ARG A 153 18.37 24.03 9.58
C ARG A 153 19.13 22.85 10.19
N TYR A 154 18.89 22.56 11.47
CA TYR A 154 19.45 21.38 12.13
C TYR A 154 19.05 20.08 11.40
N ALA A 155 17.77 19.93 11.05
CA ALA A 155 17.31 18.74 10.33
C ALA A 155 18.01 18.59 8.97
N ASN A 156 18.17 19.67 8.21
CA ASN A 156 18.89 19.67 6.93
C ASN A 156 20.38 19.30 7.10
N GLU A 157 21.07 19.86 8.08
CA GLU A 157 22.47 19.53 8.37
C GLU A 157 22.64 18.03 8.68
N GLN A 158 21.74 17.44 9.48
CA GLN A 158 21.78 16.02 9.78
C GLN A 158 21.44 15.15 8.55
N ILE A 159 20.51 15.56 7.68
CA ILE A 159 20.24 14.85 6.41
C ILE A 159 21.49 14.83 5.52
N VAL A 160 22.20 15.95 5.39
CA VAL A 160 23.46 16.03 4.62
C VAL A 160 24.50 15.07 5.20
N HIS A 161 24.62 15.00 6.53
CA HIS A 161 25.47 14.02 7.18
C HIS A 161 25.06 12.58 6.81
N LEU A 162 23.78 12.23 6.93
CA LEU A 162 23.28 10.88 6.68
C LEU A 162 23.49 10.43 5.23
N ILE A 163 23.21 11.29 4.24
CA ILE A 163 23.43 10.92 2.84
C ILE A 163 24.92 10.77 2.54
N SER A 164 25.78 11.58 3.14
CA SER A 164 27.23 11.43 2.98
C SER A 164 27.72 10.07 3.47
N ALA A 165 27.14 9.51 4.53
CA ALA A 165 27.46 8.17 5.03
C ALA A 165 27.11 7.02 4.05
N THR A 166 26.28 7.27 3.04
CA THR A 166 25.95 6.28 2.00
C THR A 166 26.98 6.23 0.86
N HIS A 167 27.86 7.23 0.78
CA HIS A 167 28.92 7.28 -0.21
C HIS A 167 29.85 6.07 -0.11
N MET A 168 30.48 5.69 -1.24
CA MET A 168 31.47 4.62 -1.25
C MET A 168 32.61 4.92 -0.26
N GLY A 169 32.98 3.92 0.56
CA GLY A 169 34.12 4.02 1.48
C GLY A 169 33.83 4.75 2.80
N GLN A 170 32.56 5.01 3.12
CA GLN A 170 32.16 5.64 4.38
C GLN A 170 31.78 4.59 5.44
N GLU A 171 30.49 4.40 5.70
CA GLU A 171 30.02 3.44 6.70
C GLU A 171 30.12 1.99 6.19
N ALA A 172 30.58 1.08 7.05
CA ALA A 172 30.80 -0.34 6.75
C ALA A 172 30.03 -1.28 7.68
N SER A 173 29.53 -0.77 8.81
CA SER A 173 28.83 -1.51 9.85
C SER A 173 27.32 -1.44 9.61
N ASP A 174 26.66 -2.60 9.55
CA ASP A 174 25.20 -2.65 9.47
C ASP A 174 24.57 -2.07 10.74
N PHE A 175 25.16 -2.30 11.92
CA PHE A 175 24.73 -1.64 13.17
C PHE A 175 24.68 -0.12 13.03
N ASP A 176 25.77 0.50 12.54
CA ASP A 176 25.86 1.94 12.45
C ASP A 176 24.96 2.52 11.36
N PHE A 177 24.73 1.79 10.26
CA PHE A 177 23.66 2.13 9.32
C PHE A 177 22.29 2.10 9.99
N ASN A 178 21.98 1.11 10.84
CA ASN A 178 20.69 1.05 11.53
C ASN A 178 20.49 2.18 12.55
N SER A 179 21.54 2.57 13.28
CA SER A 179 21.51 3.76 14.15
C SER A 179 21.25 5.04 13.34
N LYS A 180 21.90 5.18 12.16
CA LYS A 180 21.64 6.26 11.20
C LYS A 180 20.21 6.25 10.64
N ILE A 181 19.64 5.07 10.37
CA ILE A 181 18.24 4.91 9.94
C ILE A 181 17.28 5.43 11.00
N PHE A 182 17.49 5.10 12.27
CA PHE A 182 16.71 5.65 13.38
C PHE A 182 16.84 7.17 13.49
N HIS A 183 18.05 7.70 13.26
CA HIS A 183 18.28 9.14 13.24
C HIS A 183 17.48 9.83 12.13
N ALA A 184 17.47 9.30 10.91
CA ALA A 184 16.64 9.83 9.82
C ALA A 184 15.16 9.89 10.20
N GLY A 185 14.63 8.84 10.83
CA GLY A 185 13.23 8.81 11.26
C GLY A 185 12.89 9.82 12.35
N MET A 186 13.80 10.05 13.30
CA MET A 186 13.63 11.08 14.32
C MET A 186 13.53 12.47 13.69
N LEU A 187 14.32 12.77 12.65
CA LEU A 187 14.21 14.01 11.90
C LEU A 187 12.88 14.13 11.15
N SER A 188 12.33 13.01 10.67
CA SER A 188 10.99 12.98 10.06
C SER A 188 9.91 13.40 11.05
N LEU A 189 9.95 12.90 12.30
CA LEU A 189 9.01 13.29 13.35
C LEU A 189 9.13 14.78 13.72
N LEU A 190 10.36 15.30 13.78
CA LEU A 190 10.61 16.74 13.99
C LEU A 190 9.98 17.58 12.87
N ALA A 191 10.18 17.18 11.62
CA ALA A 191 9.60 17.90 10.49
C ALA A 191 8.06 17.81 10.45
N MET A 192 7.47 16.70 10.90
CA MET A 192 6.03 16.58 11.03
C MET A 192 5.45 17.57 12.05
N GLU A 193 6.07 17.71 13.24
CA GLU A 193 5.63 18.71 14.23
C GLU A 193 5.74 20.13 13.67
N ILE A 194 6.90 20.47 13.08
CA ILE A 194 7.11 21.80 12.50
C ILE A 194 6.07 22.09 11.41
N TYR A 195 5.78 21.13 10.53
CA TYR A 195 4.75 21.26 9.51
C TYR A 195 3.36 21.49 10.13
N GLU A 196 2.98 20.73 11.17
CA GLU A 196 1.69 20.91 11.84
C GLU A 196 1.54 22.28 12.52
N ILE A 197 2.62 22.82 13.10
CA ILE A 197 2.64 24.19 13.64
C ILE A 197 2.39 25.20 12.52
N LEU A 198 3.17 25.12 11.43
CA LEU A 198 3.09 26.04 10.31
C LEU A 198 1.72 26.01 9.62
N ARG A 199 1.15 24.82 9.46
CA ARG A 199 -0.19 24.61 8.91
C ARG A 199 -1.25 25.33 9.75
N LYS A 200 -1.21 25.15 11.09
CA LYS A 200 -2.13 25.82 12.01
C LYS A 200 -1.96 27.34 11.96
N PHE A 201 -0.72 27.82 11.91
CA PHE A 201 -0.40 29.24 11.76
C PHE A 201 -1.02 29.84 10.50
N SER A 202 -0.82 29.21 9.34
CA SER A 202 -1.39 29.63 8.05
C SER A 202 -2.93 29.72 8.11
N ASN A 203 -3.58 28.70 8.69
CA ASN A 203 -5.05 28.64 8.79
C ASN A 203 -5.65 29.72 9.73
N ASN A 204 -4.91 30.16 10.74
CA ASN A 204 -5.35 31.21 11.67
C ASN A 204 -5.26 32.61 11.06
N ILE A 205 -4.27 32.87 10.21
CA ILE A 205 -4.07 34.17 9.55
C ILE A 205 -5.14 34.46 8.50
N GLU A 206 -5.58 33.44 7.76
CA GLU A 206 -6.57 33.60 6.67
C GLU A 206 -7.99 33.95 7.14
N GLY A 207 -8.18 34.41 8.38
CA GLY A 207 -9.42 35.03 8.81
C GLY A 207 -10.58 34.06 9.00
N SER A 208 -10.33 32.88 9.60
CA SER A 208 -11.39 32.05 10.17
C SER A 208 -11.95 32.60 11.48
N ASN A 209 -12.10 33.93 11.59
CA ASN A 209 -12.85 34.64 12.64
C ASN A 209 -14.36 34.57 12.40
N ASN A 210 -14.88 33.35 12.18
CA ASN A 210 -16.30 33.04 12.33
C ASN A 210 -16.43 31.80 13.24
N ILE A 211 -15.81 31.90 14.42
CA ILE A 211 -16.21 31.16 15.62
C ILE A 211 -17.18 32.07 16.39
N GLU A 212 -18.21 32.58 15.72
CA GLU A 212 -19.38 33.15 16.39
C GLU A 212 -20.54 32.17 16.22
N GLY A 213 -21.06 31.70 17.35
CA GLY A 213 -22.28 30.90 17.39
C GLY A 213 -22.10 29.50 17.98
N LEU A 214 -21.81 29.41 19.27
CA LEU A 214 -22.43 28.43 20.18
C LEU A 214 -22.29 28.99 21.58
N ASN A 215 -23.25 29.85 21.93
CA ASN A 215 -23.42 30.35 23.29
C ASN A 215 -23.46 29.17 24.25
N ASN A 216 -22.63 29.30 25.29
CA ASN A 216 -22.67 28.52 26.50
C ASN A 216 -24.11 28.48 27.03
N ASN A 217 -24.77 27.34 26.91
CA ASN A 217 -25.82 26.93 27.81
C ASN A 217 -25.74 25.40 27.94
N GLU A 218 -25.48 24.97 29.17
CA GLU A 218 -25.60 23.60 29.68
C GLU A 218 -24.50 22.59 29.30
N GLY A 219 -23.48 22.53 30.16
CA GLY A 219 -23.02 21.26 30.76
C GLY A 219 -22.37 20.16 29.92
N ASN A 220 -22.26 20.28 28.60
CA ASN A 220 -21.60 19.31 27.74
C ASN A 220 -20.39 19.93 27.03
N LYS A 221 -19.19 19.40 27.29
CA LYS A 221 -17.95 19.71 26.56
C LYS A 221 -18.10 19.25 25.10
N ILE A 222 -18.56 20.14 24.22
CA ILE A 222 -18.63 19.86 22.78
C ILE A 222 -17.23 20.13 22.18
N ASN A 223 -16.52 19.05 21.85
CA ASN A 223 -15.24 19.09 21.14
C ASN A 223 -15.42 19.74 19.75
N LYS A 224 -14.62 20.76 19.42
CA LYS A 224 -14.56 21.33 18.06
C LYS A 224 -14.12 20.24 17.08
N THR A 225 -14.97 19.91 16.12
CA THR A 225 -14.75 18.85 15.13
C THR A 225 -14.87 19.43 13.72
N ASN A 226 -13.86 19.20 12.88
CA ASN A 226 -13.92 19.56 11.47
C ASN A 226 -14.52 18.40 10.68
N LYS A 227 -15.54 18.69 9.88
CA LYS A 227 -16.29 17.71 9.10
C LYS A 227 -16.09 17.97 7.62
N PHE A 228 -15.64 16.95 6.90
CA PHE A 228 -15.37 17.01 5.46
C PHE A 228 -16.35 16.12 4.71
N GLU A 229 -16.83 16.58 3.55
CA GLU A 229 -17.56 15.72 2.62
C GLU A 229 -16.59 14.82 1.86
N ILE A 230 -16.96 13.56 1.66
CA ILE A 230 -16.15 12.56 0.98
C ILE A 230 -16.98 11.75 -0.02
N GLY A 231 -16.35 11.39 -1.15
CA GLY A 231 -16.89 10.48 -2.15
C GLY A 231 -17.43 11.18 -3.40
N PHE A 232 -17.54 10.42 -4.49
CA PHE A 232 -17.87 10.94 -5.81
C PHE A 232 -19.27 11.59 -5.87
N GLY A 233 -20.23 11.05 -5.13
CA GLY A 233 -21.60 11.58 -5.05
C GLY A 233 -21.71 12.90 -4.30
N ALA A 234 -20.63 13.35 -3.62
CA ALA A 234 -20.61 14.66 -2.97
C ALA A 234 -20.30 15.79 -3.96
N ILE A 235 -19.78 15.48 -5.15
CA ILE A 235 -19.26 16.48 -6.10
C ILE A 235 -20.43 17.19 -6.81
N ASP A 236 -20.47 18.52 -6.76
CA ASP A 236 -21.41 19.31 -7.55
C ASP A 236 -20.89 19.45 -8.98
N LYS A 237 -21.39 18.57 -9.86
CA LYS A 237 -21.03 18.55 -11.28
C LYS A 237 -21.54 19.79 -12.04
N SER A 238 -22.37 20.64 -11.43
CA SER A 238 -22.82 21.88 -12.06
C SER A 238 -21.79 23.02 -11.95
N LYS A 239 -20.66 22.80 -11.28
CA LYS A 239 -19.56 23.77 -11.08
C LYS A 239 -18.31 23.41 -11.90
N GLY A 240 -17.35 24.33 -11.97
CA GLY A 240 -16.02 24.02 -12.51
C GLY A 240 -15.25 23.13 -11.54
N ILE A 241 -14.77 21.97 -12.00
CA ILE A 241 -14.17 20.95 -11.13
C ILE A 241 -12.65 21.04 -11.16
N VAL A 242 -12.06 21.29 -10.00
CA VAL A 242 -10.60 21.29 -9.80
C VAL A 242 -10.20 20.04 -9.04
N LEU A 243 -9.34 19.22 -9.63
CA LEU A 243 -8.77 18.04 -8.96
C LEU A 243 -7.36 18.36 -8.47
N ILE A 244 -7.17 18.23 -7.16
CA ILE A 244 -5.91 18.47 -6.48
C ILE A 244 -5.29 17.14 -6.07
N ILE A 245 -4.02 16.94 -6.42
CA ILE A 245 -3.28 15.72 -6.17
C ILE A 245 -1.95 16.07 -5.47
N GLY A 246 -1.75 15.49 -4.30
CA GLY A 246 -0.50 15.52 -3.56
C GLY A 246 -0.71 15.73 -2.06
N ASP A 247 0.24 15.31 -1.23
CA ASP A 247 0.17 15.51 0.22
C ASP A 247 0.38 16.98 0.62
N TYR A 248 1.09 17.75 -0.21
CA TYR A 248 1.26 19.19 -0.04
C TYR A 248 1.27 19.91 -1.38
N VAL A 249 0.45 20.95 -1.48
CA VAL A 249 0.28 21.79 -2.66
C VAL A 249 0.53 23.24 -2.26
N PRO A 250 1.65 23.85 -2.68
CA PRO A 250 1.92 25.27 -2.43
C PRO A 250 0.79 26.17 -2.92
N ASN A 251 0.51 27.25 -2.17
CA ASN A 251 -0.45 28.32 -2.52
C ASN A 251 -1.90 27.83 -2.79
N ILE A 252 -2.22 26.61 -2.36
CA ILE A 252 -3.53 26.00 -2.55
C ILE A 252 -4.67 26.81 -1.92
N ALA A 253 -4.42 27.49 -0.80
CA ALA A 253 -5.43 28.32 -0.16
C ALA A 253 -5.90 29.46 -1.07
N GLN A 254 -5.00 30.05 -1.88
CA GLN A 254 -5.37 31.07 -2.86
C GLN A 254 -6.25 30.49 -3.97
N ILE A 255 -5.94 29.26 -4.44
CA ILE A 255 -6.79 28.50 -5.37
C ILE A 255 -8.17 28.19 -4.75
N ILE A 256 -8.20 27.86 -3.45
CA ILE A 256 -9.44 27.59 -2.70
C ILE A 256 -10.25 28.87 -2.46
N ASN A 257 -9.60 30.01 -2.23
CA ASN A 257 -10.28 31.26 -1.90
C ASN A 257 -10.79 32.01 -3.15
N SER A 258 -10.20 31.78 -4.33
CA SER A 258 -10.69 32.30 -5.61
C SER A 258 -11.95 31.59 -6.15
N SER A 259 -12.66 30.83 -5.31
CA SER A 259 -13.58 29.72 -5.67
C SER A 259 -15.05 30.07 -5.90
N ALA A 260 -15.41 31.31 -6.23
CA ALA A 260 -16.80 31.64 -6.55
C ALA A 260 -17.30 30.81 -7.75
N GLY A 261 -18.00 29.69 -7.48
CA GLY A 261 -18.52 28.76 -8.49
C GLY A 261 -17.64 27.54 -8.83
N LEU A 262 -16.59 27.25 -8.06
CA LEU A 262 -15.74 26.07 -8.23
C LEU A 262 -16.10 24.94 -7.26
N GLU A 263 -15.78 23.70 -7.65
CA GLU A 263 -15.85 22.50 -6.82
C GLU A 263 -14.44 21.89 -6.72
N ILE A 264 -13.87 21.90 -5.52
CA ILE A 264 -12.48 21.49 -5.28
C ILE A 264 -12.47 20.10 -4.66
N ILE A 265 -11.81 19.18 -5.36
CA ILE A 265 -11.66 17.79 -4.94
C ILE A 265 -10.18 17.56 -4.65
N HIS A 266 -9.87 17.12 -3.44
CA HIS A 266 -8.52 16.71 -3.08
C HIS A 266 -8.47 15.20 -2.90
N LEU A 267 -7.41 14.56 -3.44
CA LEU A 267 -7.16 13.14 -3.26
C LEU A 267 -6.12 12.91 -2.16
N GLY A 268 -6.42 11.96 -1.27
CA GLY A 268 -5.56 11.61 -0.14
C GLY A 268 -5.67 12.56 1.05
N SER A 269 -4.86 12.27 2.07
CA SER A 269 -4.96 12.87 3.40
C SER A 269 -4.58 14.35 3.53
N GLY A 270 -3.92 14.94 2.52
CA GLY A 270 -3.64 16.38 2.47
C GLY A 270 -4.91 17.24 2.50
N ALA A 271 -6.07 16.67 2.14
CA ALA A 271 -7.35 17.35 2.22
C ALA A 271 -7.72 17.81 3.65
N PHE A 272 -7.22 17.14 4.68
CA PHE A 272 -7.47 17.50 6.09
C PHE A 272 -6.74 18.77 6.52
N ASP A 273 -5.86 19.32 5.69
CA ASP A 273 -5.12 20.54 5.98
C ASP A 273 -5.97 21.81 5.81
N PHE A 274 -7.17 21.69 5.25
CA PHE A 274 -8.08 22.79 4.96
C PHE A 274 -9.32 22.80 5.86
N ASN A 275 -9.84 23.98 6.21
CA ASN A 275 -10.99 24.09 7.11
C ASN A 275 -12.35 24.10 6.38
N LYS A 276 -12.43 24.59 5.14
CA LYS A 276 -13.66 24.69 4.33
C LYS A 276 -13.33 24.62 2.83
N GLY A 277 -14.34 24.36 2.00
CA GLY A 277 -14.25 24.49 0.54
C GLY A 277 -13.60 23.33 -0.22
N VAL A 278 -13.15 22.28 0.47
CA VAL A 278 -12.49 21.10 -0.14
C VAL A 278 -13.27 19.84 0.18
N LYS A 279 -13.53 19.02 -0.85
CA LYS A 279 -14.10 17.67 -0.73
C LYS A 279 -13.02 16.63 -0.89
N ILE A 280 -13.16 15.52 -0.18
CA ILE A 280 -12.24 14.39 -0.29
C ILE A 280 -12.74 13.45 -1.37
N GLY A 281 -11.99 13.30 -2.46
CA GLY A 281 -12.36 12.37 -3.52
C GLY A 281 -12.21 10.90 -3.09
N GLY A 282 -11.15 10.62 -2.34
CA GLY A 282 -10.80 9.29 -1.84
C GLY A 282 -9.37 9.29 -1.32
N ASN A 283 -8.83 8.09 -1.08
CA ASN A 283 -7.40 7.92 -0.78
C ASN A 283 -6.55 8.08 -2.06
N SER A 284 -5.22 8.13 -1.91
CA SER A 284 -4.28 8.27 -3.04
C SER A 284 -4.43 7.19 -4.12
N ALA A 285 -4.82 5.96 -3.75
CA ALA A 285 -5.03 4.88 -4.72
C ALA A 285 -6.21 5.14 -5.69
N SER A 286 -7.05 6.14 -5.42
CA SER A 286 -8.18 6.52 -6.27
C SER A 286 -7.80 7.47 -7.41
N GLU A 287 -6.55 7.92 -7.49
CA GLU A 287 -6.07 8.91 -8.49
C GLU A 287 -6.41 8.54 -9.93
N GLN A 288 -6.02 7.34 -10.39
CA GLN A 288 -6.34 6.92 -11.76
C GLN A 288 -7.83 6.83 -12.03
N ILE A 289 -8.68 6.55 -11.03
CA ILE A 289 -10.13 6.51 -11.21
C ILE A 289 -10.61 7.88 -11.68
N TYR A 290 -10.23 8.95 -10.99
CA TYR A 290 -10.62 10.32 -11.33
C TYR A 290 -10.06 10.76 -12.69
N GLU A 291 -8.80 10.41 -12.98
CA GLU A 291 -8.17 10.73 -14.26
C GLU A 291 -8.86 10.03 -15.45
N LYS A 292 -9.20 8.73 -15.31
CA LYS A 292 -9.85 7.95 -16.38
C LYS A 292 -11.30 8.35 -16.59
N ILE A 293 -12.01 8.74 -15.53
CA ILE A 293 -13.36 9.32 -15.61
C ILE A 293 -13.31 10.66 -16.37
N GLY A 294 -12.21 11.41 -16.27
CA GLY A 294 -12.04 12.69 -16.95
C GLY A 294 -12.97 13.77 -16.40
N LEU A 295 -13.35 13.69 -15.13
CA LEU A 295 -14.32 14.60 -14.51
C LEU A 295 -13.78 16.03 -14.35
N ALA A 296 -12.48 16.16 -14.09
CA ALA A 296 -11.86 17.44 -13.76
C ALA A 296 -11.76 18.35 -14.99
N ASP A 297 -11.97 19.65 -14.80
CA ASP A 297 -11.72 20.68 -15.80
C ASP A 297 -10.23 21.08 -15.83
N VAL A 298 -9.57 20.95 -14.68
CA VAL A 298 -8.13 21.18 -14.48
C VAL A 298 -7.61 20.31 -13.32
N ILE A 299 -6.39 19.80 -13.49
CA ILE A 299 -5.67 19.05 -12.44
C ILE A 299 -4.54 19.94 -11.92
N VAL A 300 -4.43 20.07 -10.60
CA VAL A 300 -3.33 20.75 -9.92
C VAL A 300 -2.51 19.72 -9.16
N ILE A 301 -1.21 19.65 -9.43
CA ILE A 301 -0.31 18.71 -8.77
C ILE A 301 0.69 19.41 -7.85
N GLY A 302 0.81 18.88 -6.64
CA GLY A 302 1.84 19.26 -5.67
C GLY A 302 2.87 18.15 -5.48
N THR A 303 3.15 17.83 -4.22
CA THR A 303 4.23 16.93 -3.81
C THR A 303 3.75 15.85 -2.85
N GLY A 304 4.41 14.69 -2.86
CA GLY A 304 4.02 13.52 -2.07
C GLY A 304 2.80 12.82 -2.66
N ASN A 305 2.84 11.50 -2.82
CA ASN A 305 1.72 10.68 -3.32
C ASN A 305 1.06 11.12 -4.64
N VAL A 306 1.81 11.77 -5.54
CA VAL A 306 1.36 12.07 -6.93
C VAL A 306 1.90 11.00 -7.87
N ARG A 307 1.07 10.44 -8.75
CA ARG A 307 1.57 9.49 -9.74
C ARG A 307 2.38 10.18 -10.83
N THR A 308 3.41 9.50 -11.32
CA THR A 308 4.29 10.02 -12.37
C THR A 308 3.69 9.96 -13.77
N ASP A 309 2.56 9.26 -13.95
CA ASP A 309 1.83 9.14 -15.22
C ASP A 309 0.61 10.07 -15.31
N VAL A 310 0.42 10.99 -14.34
CA VAL A 310 -0.68 11.98 -14.32
C VAL A 310 -0.78 12.77 -15.63
N ILE A 311 0.36 13.22 -16.19
CA ILE A 311 0.38 13.98 -17.45
C ILE A 311 -0.06 13.10 -18.63
N GLU A 312 0.38 11.84 -18.66
CA GLU A 312 -0.01 10.90 -19.71
C GLU A 312 -1.51 10.62 -19.67
N ASN A 313 -2.08 10.44 -18.47
CA ASN A 313 -3.49 10.19 -18.29
C ASN A 313 -4.34 11.43 -18.57
N ALA A 314 -3.95 12.60 -18.06
CA ALA A 314 -4.62 13.87 -18.30
C ALA A 314 -4.64 14.26 -19.78
N LYS A 315 -3.55 13.97 -20.52
CA LYS A 315 -3.49 14.18 -21.98
C LYS A 315 -4.53 13.36 -22.74
N LYS A 316 -4.84 12.13 -22.29
CA LYS A 316 -5.88 11.27 -22.90
C LYS A 316 -7.28 11.84 -22.69
N SER A 317 -7.55 12.48 -21.55
CA SER A 317 -8.82 13.15 -21.26
C SER A 317 -8.89 14.61 -21.73
N GLY A 318 -7.79 15.17 -22.26
CA GLY A 318 -7.72 16.59 -22.64
C GLY A 318 -7.77 17.56 -21.44
N THR A 319 -7.45 17.07 -20.25
CA THR A 319 -7.46 17.84 -19.01
C THR A 319 -6.12 18.54 -18.84
N PRO A 320 -6.07 19.88 -18.68
CA PRO A 320 -4.83 20.59 -18.44
C PRO A 320 -4.28 20.27 -17.05
N VAL A 321 -2.96 20.16 -16.94
CA VAL A 321 -2.27 19.94 -15.65
C VAL A 321 -1.42 21.16 -15.28
N ILE A 322 -1.55 21.63 -14.05
CA ILE A 322 -0.75 22.72 -13.49
C ILE A 322 0.08 22.15 -12.34
N ALA A 323 1.40 22.16 -12.51
CA ALA A 323 2.34 21.85 -11.44
C ALA A 323 2.68 23.13 -10.68
N VAL A 324 2.67 23.07 -9.34
CA VAL A 324 2.90 24.26 -8.48
C VAL A 324 4.11 24.15 -7.56
N SER A 325 4.85 23.04 -7.59
CA SER A 325 6.07 22.86 -6.79
C SER A 325 7.27 22.49 -7.67
N ASP A 326 8.43 23.09 -7.39
CA ASP A 326 9.70 22.77 -8.08
C ASP A 326 10.22 21.37 -7.73
N ARG A 327 9.70 20.75 -6.67
CA ARG A 327 9.95 19.34 -6.33
C ARG A 327 9.24 18.36 -7.25
N ASN A 328 8.19 18.80 -7.94
CA ASN A 328 7.43 17.98 -8.88
C ASN A 328 6.92 18.83 -10.06
N MET A 329 7.81 19.09 -11.03
CA MET A 329 7.47 19.83 -12.26
C MET A 329 6.86 18.94 -13.37
N ALA A 330 6.90 17.62 -13.20
CA ALA A 330 6.41 16.63 -14.17
C ALA A 330 6.92 16.80 -15.63
N GLY A 331 8.07 17.46 -15.82
CA GLY A 331 8.62 17.77 -17.16
C GLY A 331 7.83 18.82 -17.94
N LEU A 332 6.93 19.56 -17.29
CA LEU A 332 6.15 20.63 -17.89
C LEU A 332 7.00 21.90 -18.09
N ALA A 333 6.63 22.70 -19.09
CA ALA A 333 7.29 23.97 -19.35
C ALA A 333 7.05 24.95 -18.19
N ASP A 334 8.10 25.63 -17.74
CA ASP A 334 8.01 26.71 -16.77
C ASP A 334 7.45 27.96 -17.44
N LEU A 335 6.21 28.33 -17.07
CA LEU A 335 5.53 29.52 -17.55
C LEU A 335 5.39 30.58 -16.46
N SER A 336 6.18 30.50 -15.40
CA SER A 336 6.12 31.45 -14.28
C SER A 336 6.36 32.89 -14.71
N GLY A 337 7.08 33.14 -15.81
CA GLY A 337 7.31 34.47 -16.38
C GLY A 337 6.22 34.98 -17.34
N ILE A 338 5.23 34.16 -17.68
CA ILE A 338 4.17 34.47 -18.65
C ILE A 338 2.91 34.97 -17.91
N SER A 339 2.08 35.78 -18.57
CA SER A 339 0.82 36.27 -17.98
C SER A 339 -0.22 35.16 -17.85
N ALA A 340 -1.10 35.25 -16.85
CA ALA A 340 -2.15 34.25 -16.62
C ALA A 340 -3.05 34.07 -17.86
N ASP A 341 -3.42 35.17 -18.53
CA ASP A 341 -4.24 35.17 -19.75
C ASP A 341 -3.59 34.40 -20.91
N GLU A 342 -2.29 34.58 -21.10
CA GLU A 342 -1.55 33.89 -22.17
C GLU A 342 -1.43 32.40 -21.85
N ILE A 343 -1.10 32.03 -20.60
CA ILE A 343 -1.07 30.64 -20.16
C ILE A 343 -2.44 29.97 -20.39
N PHE A 344 -3.52 30.64 -19.98
CA PHE A 344 -4.88 30.18 -20.20
C PHE A 344 -5.17 29.94 -21.68
N LYS A 345 -4.83 30.88 -22.58
CA LYS A 345 -5.03 30.72 -24.04
C LYS A 345 -4.26 29.53 -24.60
N LYS A 346 -3.03 29.30 -24.15
CA LYS A 346 -2.20 28.15 -24.59
C LYS A 346 -2.78 26.81 -24.13
N LEU A 347 -3.23 26.73 -22.87
CA LEU A 347 -3.88 25.53 -22.33
C LEU A 347 -5.24 25.26 -22.98
N MET A 348 -6.01 26.31 -23.26
CA MET A 348 -7.34 26.20 -23.87
C MET A 348 -7.32 25.82 -25.34
N SER A 349 -6.33 26.32 -26.09
CA SER A 349 -6.11 25.94 -27.49
C SER A 349 -5.54 24.53 -27.65
N GLY A 350 -5.02 23.93 -26.57
CA GLY A 350 -4.32 22.65 -26.60
C GLY A 350 -2.91 22.75 -27.16
N GLU A 351 -2.35 23.97 -27.32
CA GLU A 351 -0.95 24.19 -27.68
C GLU A 351 -0.02 23.48 -26.67
N ILE A 352 -0.40 23.54 -25.38
CA ILE A 352 0.26 22.84 -24.28
C ILE A 352 -0.76 22.03 -23.49
N SER A 353 -0.36 20.85 -23.01
CA SER A 353 -1.20 19.99 -22.16
C SER A 353 -1.08 20.32 -20.66
N GLY A 354 -0.15 21.18 -20.29
CA GLY A 354 0.10 21.58 -18.91
C GLY A 354 1.28 22.52 -18.81
N CYS A 355 1.48 23.09 -17.62
CA CYS A 355 2.59 23.98 -17.31
C CYS A 355 2.99 23.89 -15.84
N TYR A 356 4.21 24.34 -15.54
CA TYR A 356 4.66 24.63 -14.20
C TYR A 356 4.53 26.13 -13.93
N ILE A 357 3.99 26.48 -12.76
CA ILE A 357 3.82 27.87 -12.30
C ILE A 357 4.31 27.95 -10.85
N LYS A 358 5.39 28.71 -10.62
CA LYS A 358 5.97 28.94 -9.29
C LYS A 358 5.32 30.08 -8.50
N ASP A 359 4.80 31.06 -9.22
CA ASP A 359 4.21 32.30 -8.69
C ASP A 359 3.14 31.99 -7.63
N SER A 360 3.02 32.85 -6.60
CA SER A 360 2.10 32.60 -5.49
C SER A 360 0.63 32.68 -5.93
N GLU A 361 0.26 33.74 -6.66
CA GLU A 361 -1.15 34.06 -6.95
C GLU A 361 -1.60 33.59 -8.34
N LYS A 362 -0.68 33.62 -9.32
CA LYS A 362 -0.98 33.27 -10.73
C LYS A 362 -1.62 31.89 -10.93
N PRO A 363 -1.25 30.82 -10.20
CA PRO A 363 -1.93 29.53 -10.34
C PRO A 363 -3.43 29.63 -10.07
N ALA A 364 -3.86 30.43 -9.09
CA ALA A 364 -5.27 30.61 -8.76
C ALA A 364 -6.05 31.25 -9.91
N ASP A 365 -5.49 32.28 -10.54
CA ASP A 365 -6.10 32.94 -11.71
C ASP A 365 -6.25 31.97 -12.89
N VAL A 366 -5.18 31.24 -13.24
CA VAL A 366 -5.20 30.29 -14.36
C VAL A 366 -6.20 29.17 -14.09
N VAL A 367 -6.21 28.60 -12.88
CA VAL A 367 -7.17 27.57 -12.47
C VAL A 367 -8.60 28.09 -12.55
N GLY A 368 -8.86 29.29 -12.00
CA GLY A 368 -10.18 29.93 -12.02
C GLY A 368 -10.71 30.14 -13.44
N MET A 369 -9.87 30.66 -14.34
CA MET A 369 -10.22 30.86 -15.74
C MET A 369 -10.51 29.55 -16.47
N LEU A 370 -9.68 28.52 -16.26
CA LEU A 370 -9.86 27.20 -16.86
C LEU A 370 -11.15 26.53 -16.40
N ALA A 371 -11.36 26.45 -15.09
CA ALA A 371 -12.49 25.74 -14.51
C ALA A 371 -13.82 26.44 -14.84
N THR A 372 -13.85 27.77 -14.88
CA THR A 372 -15.06 28.53 -15.23
C THR A 372 -15.39 28.43 -16.73
N THR A 373 -14.37 28.40 -17.60
CA THR A 373 -14.58 28.34 -19.07
C THR A 373 -14.86 26.92 -19.57
N LYS A 374 -14.24 25.90 -18.98
CA LYS A 374 -14.45 24.49 -19.35
C LYS A 374 -15.69 23.87 -18.72
N LYS A 375 -16.39 24.58 -17.83
CA LYS A 375 -17.63 24.16 -17.15
C LYS A 375 -18.50 23.24 -18.01
N GLY A 376 -18.50 21.95 -17.65
CA GLY A 376 -19.34 20.93 -18.30
C GLY A 376 -18.93 20.48 -19.70
N ARG A 377 -17.75 20.85 -20.23
CA ARG A 377 -17.22 20.30 -21.50
C ARG A 377 -16.93 18.79 -21.37
N ASN A 378 -16.36 18.36 -20.25
CA ASN A 378 -16.10 16.95 -20.00
C ASN A 378 -17.35 16.18 -19.57
N LEU A 379 -18.38 16.89 -19.07
CA LEU A 379 -19.71 16.31 -18.78
C LEU A 379 -20.53 16.02 -20.04
N LYS A 380 -20.28 16.71 -21.15
CA LYS A 380 -20.95 16.41 -22.44
C LYS A 380 -20.56 15.05 -23.03
N ASN A 381 -19.44 14.47 -22.62
CA ASN A 381 -19.09 13.07 -22.89
C ASN A 381 -19.63 12.11 -21.80
N PHE A 382 -20.09 12.64 -20.67
CA PHE A 382 -20.57 11.87 -19.52
C PHE A 382 -22.06 11.52 -19.62
N ASP A 383 -22.82 12.22 -20.47
CA ASP A 383 -24.18 11.84 -20.89
C ASP A 383 -24.19 10.62 -21.84
N MET A 384 -23.03 10.02 -22.14
CA MET A 384 -22.99 8.62 -22.57
C MET A 384 -23.41 7.75 -21.39
N LYS A 385 -24.67 7.32 -21.41
CA LYS A 385 -25.19 6.21 -20.61
C LYS A 385 -24.08 5.18 -20.34
N PHE A 386 -23.69 5.03 -19.07
CA PHE A 386 -22.82 3.97 -18.57
C PHE A 386 -23.13 2.65 -19.27
N THR A 387 -22.10 1.99 -19.78
CA THR A 387 -22.00 1.16 -20.99
C THR A 387 -21.50 1.91 -22.22
N ASP A 388 -20.27 2.44 -22.14
CA ASP A 388 -19.46 2.50 -23.35
C ASP A 388 -19.18 1.06 -23.82
N ALA A 389 -20.13 0.54 -24.60
CA ALA A 389 -20.04 -0.76 -25.22
C ALA A 389 -18.77 -0.86 -26.09
N GLY A 390 -18.24 0.26 -26.58
CA GLY A 390 -16.97 0.32 -27.29
C GLY A 390 -15.78 -0.04 -26.39
N LEU A 391 -15.72 0.55 -25.20
CA LEU A 391 -14.66 0.27 -24.22
C LEU A 391 -14.68 -1.20 -23.77
N ILE A 392 -15.85 -1.74 -23.42
CA ILE A 392 -15.97 -3.14 -22.98
C ILE A 392 -15.67 -4.12 -24.14
N LYS A 393 -16.00 -3.76 -25.39
CA LYS A 393 -15.67 -4.57 -26.58
C LYS A 393 -14.16 -4.79 -26.76
N THR A 394 -13.30 -3.86 -26.33
CA THR A 394 -11.84 -4.04 -26.40
C THR A 394 -11.35 -5.28 -25.63
N THR A 395 -12.09 -5.74 -24.63
CA THR A 395 -11.76 -6.98 -23.90
C THR A 395 -11.82 -8.23 -24.77
N GLY A 396 -12.55 -8.19 -25.91
CA GLY A 396 -12.60 -9.27 -26.90
C GLY A 396 -11.27 -9.51 -27.61
N GLU A 397 -10.36 -8.54 -27.61
CA GLU A 397 -9.02 -8.69 -28.17
C GLU A 397 -8.06 -9.46 -27.25
N CYS A 398 -8.49 -9.78 -26.03
CA CYS A 398 -7.66 -10.44 -25.03
C CYS A 398 -7.18 -11.81 -25.51
N ILE A 399 -5.86 -11.97 -25.59
CA ILE A 399 -5.21 -13.24 -25.95
C ILE A 399 -4.93 -14.16 -24.75
N ASN A 400 -5.47 -13.84 -23.57
CA ASN A 400 -5.34 -14.65 -22.34
C ASN A 400 -3.90 -14.94 -21.87
N CYS A 401 -2.92 -14.10 -22.24
CA CYS A 401 -1.49 -14.33 -21.97
C CYS A 401 -1.14 -14.41 -20.47
N GLY A 402 -1.87 -13.71 -19.60
CA GLY A 402 -1.65 -13.69 -18.15
C GLY A 402 -0.56 -12.73 -17.67
N LEU A 403 -0.01 -11.88 -18.56
CA LEU A 403 0.98 -10.85 -18.18
C LEU A 403 0.39 -9.86 -17.16
N CYS A 404 -0.86 -9.45 -17.35
CA CYS A 404 -1.57 -8.57 -16.40
C CYS A 404 -1.68 -9.17 -14.99
N LYS A 405 -1.97 -10.48 -14.87
CA LYS A 405 -1.99 -11.20 -13.59
C LYS A 405 -0.62 -11.17 -12.91
N LYS A 406 0.46 -11.40 -13.67
CA LYS A 406 1.84 -11.36 -13.14
C LYS A 406 2.30 -9.97 -12.77
N ALA A 407 1.80 -8.95 -13.48
CA ALA A 407 2.12 -7.56 -13.24
C ALA A 407 1.44 -7.02 -11.97
N CYS A 408 0.29 -7.57 -11.59
CA CYS A 408 -0.50 -7.07 -10.46
C CYS A 408 0.30 -7.09 -9.14
N PRO A 409 0.53 -5.93 -8.50
CA PRO A 409 1.33 -5.86 -7.27
C PRO A 409 0.61 -6.45 -6.04
N VAL A 410 -0.72 -6.53 -6.09
CA VAL A 410 -1.62 -7.01 -5.05
C VAL A 410 -2.23 -8.38 -5.37
N GLY A 411 -1.81 -9.01 -6.47
CA GLY A 411 -2.16 -10.41 -6.78
C GLY A 411 -3.56 -10.65 -7.37
N VAL A 412 -4.29 -9.61 -7.76
CA VAL A 412 -5.60 -9.74 -8.44
C VAL A 412 -5.45 -10.49 -9.78
N ASP A 413 -6.32 -11.48 -10.03
CA ASP A 413 -6.34 -12.22 -11.30
C ASP A 413 -7.04 -11.43 -12.41
N ILE A 414 -6.36 -10.39 -12.89
CA ILE A 414 -6.84 -9.48 -13.94
C ILE A 414 -7.20 -10.25 -15.23
N ARG A 415 -6.51 -11.36 -15.51
CA ARG A 415 -6.81 -12.20 -16.67
C ARG A 415 -8.22 -12.80 -16.53
N LEU A 416 -8.52 -13.40 -15.38
CA LEU A 416 -9.83 -13.99 -15.11
C LEU A 416 -10.95 -12.93 -15.14
N ILE A 417 -10.69 -11.74 -14.59
CA ILE A 417 -11.64 -10.62 -14.63
C ILE A 417 -11.97 -10.24 -16.08
N ILE A 418 -10.97 -9.96 -16.90
CA ILE A 418 -11.16 -9.59 -18.31
C ILE A 418 -11.87 -10.70 -19.11
N GLN A 419 -11.53 -11.97 -18.85
CA GLN A 419 -12.23 -13.11 -19.47
C GLN A 419 -13.71 -13.17 -19.08
N SER A 420 -14.02 -12.89 -17.80
CA SER A 420 -15.39 -12.90 -17.28
C SER A 420 -16.20 -11.72 -17.82
N ILE A 421 -15.59 -10.53 -17.91
CA ILE A 421 -16.18 -9.35 -18.56
C ILE A 421 -16.50 -9.66 -20.03
N ASN A 422 -15.52 -10.16 -20.78
CA ASN A 422 -15.73 -10.50 -22.19
C ASN A 422 -16.87 -11.52 -22.36
N ARG A 423 -16.97 -12.52 -21.47
CA ARG A 423 -18.07 -13.48 -21.49
C ARG A 423 -19.44 -12.84 -21.21
N ILE A 424 -19.54 -12.02 -20.18
CA ILE A 424 -20.80 -11.42 -19.72
C ILE A 424 -21.31 -10.37 -20.73
N PHE A 425 -20.41 -9.56 -21.27
CA PHE A 425 -20.77 -8.36 -22.01
C PHE A 425 -20.58 -8.48 -23.54
N ASN A 426 -19.59 -9.24 -24.03
CA ASN A 426 -19.36 -9.38 -25.48
C ASN A 426 -19.90 -10.69 -26.06
N ASN A 427 -19.81 -11.81 -25.33
CA ASN A 427 -20.21 -13.13 -25.83
C ASN A 427 -21.69 -13.48 -25.58
N LYS A 428 -22.61 -12.50 -25.59
CA LYS A 428 -24.06 -12.78 -25.61
C LYS A 428 -24.50 -13.32 -26.98
N THR A 429 -23.97 -14.47 -27.38
CA THR A 429 -24.49 -15.36 -28.43
C THR A 429 -23.86 -16.75 -28.20
N GLU A 430 -24.72 -17.77 -28.10
CA GLU A 430 -24.45 -19.22 -28.00
C GLU A 430 -24.43 -19.83 -26.58
N SER A 431 -25.63 -20.22 -26.15
CA SER A 431 -25.89 -21.22 -25.11
C SER A 431 -25.54 -22.64 -25.59
N CYS A 432 -24.88 -23.45 -24.76
CA CYS A 432 -25.10 -24.90 -24.80
C CYS A 432 -24.75 -25.55 -23.46
N GLU A 433 -25.78 -26.14 -22.83
CA GLU A 433 -25.70 -26.99 -21.66
C GLU A 433 -25.09 -28.35 -22.01
N THR A 434 -24.28 -28.93 -21.11
CA THR A 434 -23.78 -30.30 -21.22
C THR A 434 -24.31 -31.16 -20.06
N LYS A 435 -25.07 -32.21 -20.38
CA LYS A 435 -25.42 -33.31 -19.45
C LYS A 435 -24.47 -34.50 -19.66
N THR A 436 -24.03 -35.08 -18.55
CA THR A 436 -23.14 -36.26 -18.43
C THR A 436 -23.94 -37.53 -18.15
N SER A 437 -23.49 -38.68 -18.65
CA SER A 437 -23.83 -39.99 -18.07
C SER A 437 -22.75 -41.07 -18.29
N GLU A 438 -22.62 -41.94 -17.30
CA GLU A 438 -21.63 -43.03 -17.09
C GLU A 438 -22.20 -44.41 -17.49
N ASN A 439 -21.36 -45.39 -17.90
CA ASN A 439 -21.11 -46.65 -17.16
C ASN A 439 -20.37 -47.80 -17.92
N MET A 440 -19.51 -48.48 -17.13
CA MET A 440 -19.06 -49.91 -16.98
C MET A 440 -18.56 -50.84 -18.12
N LEU A 441 -17.62 -51.74 -17.71
CA LEU A 441 -16.78 -52.71 -18.46
C LEU A 441 -17.24 -54.19 -18.37
N ALA A 442 -16.89 -55.02 -19.38
CA ALA A 442 -16.51 -56.46 -19.31
C ALA A 442 -15.82 -56.96 -20.63
N PRO A 443 -15.04 -58.08 -20.66
CA PRO A 443 -13.77 -58.22 -21.45
C PRO A 443 -13.85 -59.22 -22.68
N PRO A 444 -12.76 -59.74 -23.31
CA PRO A 444 -12.36 -59.36 -24.68
C PRO A 444 -12.19 -60.50 -25.72
N VAL A 445 -12.53 -60.27 -27.00
CA VAL A 445 -12.02 -61.06 -28.16
C VAL A 445 -11.87 -60.18 -29.42
N LYS A 446 -10.68 -60.23 -30.05
CA LYS A 446 -10.18 -59.81 -31.40
C LYS A 446 -10.71 -58.49 -32.03
N SER A 447 -9.77 -57.56 -32.34
CA SER A 447 -9.97 -56.11 -32.24
C SER A 447 -10.18 -55.26 -33.53
N LYS A 448 -10.00 -55.73 -34.77
CA LYS A 448 -10.26 -54.90 -35.97
C LYS A 448 -11.74 -54.91 -36.39
N ASP A 449 -12.33 -56.10 -36.49
CA ASP A 449 -13.71 -56.28 -36.98
C ASP A 449 -14.75 -55.76 -35.99
N LYS A 450 -14.45 -55.80 -34.68
CA LYS A 450 -15.30 -55.24 -33.63
C LYS A 450 -15.42 -53.71 -33.74
N ILE A 451 -14.32 -53.01 -34.04
CA ILE A 451 -14.32 -51.55 -34.21
C ILE A 451 -15.20 -51.17 -35.41
N VAL A 452 -15.04 -51.88 -36.53
CA VAL A 452 -15.82 -51.63 -37.75
C VAL A 452 -17.30 -51.95 -37.54
N ASN A 453 -17.63 -53.04 -36.84
CA ASN A 453 -19.02 -53.43 -36.58
C ASN A 453 -19.72 -52.50 -35.58
N LEU A 454 -19.03 -52.03 -34.53
CA LEU A 454 -19.59 -51.04 -33.60
C LEU A 454 -19.85 -49.72 -34.33
N LEU A 455 -18.88 -49.23 -35.11
CA LEU A 455 -19.04 -48.02 -35.92
C LEU A 455 -20.17 -48.10 -36.97
N LYS A 456 -20.70 -49.29 -37.29
CA LYS A 456 -21.88 -49.47 -38.15
C LYS A 456 -23.21 -49.41 -37.40
N GLN A 457 -23.21 -49.60 -36.08
CA GLN A 457 -24.41 -49.75 -35.26
C GLN A 457 -24.90 -48.43 -34.65
N LYS A 458 -23.99 -47.54 -34.24
CA LYS A 458 -24.30 -46.20 -33.69
C LYS A 458 -23.06 -45.30 -33.69
N GLU A 459 -23.24 -43.98 -33.49
CA GLU A 459 -22.11 -43.04 -33.35
C GLU A 459 -21.36 -43.26 -32.03
N TYR A 460 -20.02 -43.23 -32.11
CA TYR A 460 -19.13 -43.38 -30.97
C TYR A 460 -18.07 -42.27 -30.92
N THR A 461 -17.79 -41.75 -29.73
CA THR A 461 -16.55 -40.99 -29.48
C THR A 461 -15.36 -41.96 -29.44
N VAL A 462 -14.14 -41.51 -29.78
CA VAL A 462 -12.93 -42.37 -29.72
C VAL A 462 -12.75 -42.97 -28.32
N THR A 463 -13.11 -42.23 -27.28
CA THR A 463 -13.04 -42.66 -25.89
C THR A 463 -14.07 -43.75 -25.56
N ASN A 464 -15.31 -43.63 -26.05
CA ASN A 464 -16.35 -44.65 -25.86
C ASN A 464 -16.06 -45.89 -26.71
N LEU A 465 -15.56 -45.70 -27.92
CA LEU A 465 -15.13 -46.79 -28.80
C LEU A 465 -13.94 -47.53 -28.19
N ALA A 466 -12.95 -46.83 -27.65
CA ALA A 466 -11.83 -47.41 -26.91
C ALA A 466 -12.30 -48.19 -25.67
N LYS A 467 -13.25 -47.63 -24.90
CA LYS A 467 -13.87 -48.31 -23.75
C LYS A 467 -14.60 -49.59 -24.14
N GLU A 468 -15.49 -49.56 -25.14
CA GLU A 468 -16.27 -50.73 -25.56
C GLU A 468 -15.46 -51.81 -26.28
N THR A 469 -14.38 -51.39 -26.95
CA THR A 469 -13.48 -52.33 -27.65
C THR A 469 -12.35 -52.84 -26.76
N GLY A 470 -12.16 -52.24 -25.58
CA GLY A 470 -11.04 -52.55 -24.68
C GLY A 470 -9.66 -52.20 -25.26
N CYS A 471 -9.61 -51.33 -26.28
CA CYS A 471 -8.39 -50.96 -26.99
C CYS A 471 -7.87 -49.59 -26.50
N SER A 472 -6.57 -49.34 -26.64
CA SER A 472 -6.03 -48.00 -26.37
C SER A 472 -6.57 -46.99 -27.39
N THR A 473 -6.79 -45.76 -26.95
CA THR A 473 -7.25 -44.67 -27.83
C THR A 473 -6.30 -44.50 -29.03
N GLN A 474 -4.99 -44.71 -28.83
CA GLN A 474 -3.98 -44.70 -29.88
C GLN A 474 -4.14 -45.86 -30.87
N TYR A 475 -4.49 -47.07 -30.41
CA TYR A 475 -4.80 -48.20 -31.29
C TYR A 475 -6.05 -47.92 -32.13
N ILE A 476 -7.08 -47.33 -31.54
CA ILE A 476 -8.28 -46.89 -32.27
C ILE A 476 -7.90 -45.88 -33.35
N TYR A 477 -7.05 -44.88 -33.04
CA TYR A 477 -6.55 -43.94 -34.05
C TYR A 477 -5.78 -44.63 -35.18
N ASN A 478 -4.92 -45.60 -34.88
CA ASN A 478 -4.14 -46.33 -35.89
C ASN A 478 -5.03 -47.21 -36.80
N VAL A 479 -6.09 -47.82 -36.24
CA VAL A 479 -7.07 -48.61 -37.00
C VAL A 479 -7.91 -47.68 -37.90
N LEU A 480 -8.41 -46.57 -37.36
CA LEU A 480 -9.16 -45.56 -38.12
C LEU A 480 -8.31 -44.93 -39.23
N GLU A 481 -7.01 -44.72 -39.00
CA GLU A 481 -6.07 -44.26 -40.00
C GLU A 481 -5.91 -45.25 -41.15
N LYS A 482 -5.75 -46.54 -40.86
CA LYS A 482 -5.70 -47.60 -41.88
C LYS A 482 -6.99 -47.64 -42.70
N ILE A 483 -8.15 -47.55 -42.04
CA ILE A 483 -9.46 -47.50 -42.71
C ILE A 483 -9.57 -46.26 -43.62
N SER A 484 -9.07 -45.10 -43.19
CA SER A 484 -9.12 -43.86 -44.00
C SER A 484 -8.25 -43.89 -45.27
N LYS A 485 -7.24 -44.77 -45.32
CA LYS A 485 -6.30 -44.92 -46.46
C LYS A 485 -6.69 -46.04 -47.42
N GLU A 486 -7.61 -46.92 -47.06
CA GLU A 486 -8.11 -48.01 -47.91
C GLU A 486 -9.07 -47.43 -48.98
N LYS A 487 -8.65 -47.39 -50.24
CA LYS A 487 -9.37 -46.74 -51.37
C LYS A 487 -10.70 -47.41 -51.77
N ASN A 488 -11.02 -48.60 -51.28
CA ASN A 488 -12.20 -49.38 -51.69
C ASN A 488 -12.77 -50.19 -50.51
N ASN A 489 -13.49 -49.54 -49.59
CA ASN A 489 -14.42 -50.27 -48.75
C ASN A 489 -15.62 -49.39 -48.41
N GLU A 490 -16.81 -49.96 -48.57
CA GLU A 490 -18.13 -49.38 -48.33
C GLU A 490 -18.40 -49.11 -46.84
N ILE A 491 -17.48 -48.46 -46.13
CA ILE A 491 -17.85 -47.61 -44.99
C ILE A 491 -18.16 -46.25 -45.58
N SER A 492 -19.21 -46.21 -46.39
CA SER A 492 -19.73 -44.98 -46.96
C SER A 492 -20.10 -44.02 -45.83
N LYS A 493 -20.09 -42.71 -46.11
CA LYS A 493 -20.49 -41.60 -45.23
C LYS A 493 -21.76 -41.82 -44.37
N ARG A 494 -22.52 -42.90 -44.60
CA ARG A 494 -23.71 -43.37 -43.86
C ARG A 494 -23.42 -44.15 -42.57
N ALA A 495 -22.31 -44.89 -42.45
CA ALA A 495 -22.11 -45.79 -41.28
C ALA A 495 -21.55 -45.07 -40.05
N VAL A 496 -20.54 -44.23 -40.21
CA VAL A 496 -19.88 -43.50 -39.10
C VAL A 496 -20.69 -42.27 -38.68
N GLY A 497 -21.77 -41.92 -39.38
CA GLY A 497 -22.40 -40.60 -39.28
C GLY A 497 -21.53 -39.54 -39.95
N LYS A 498 -22.12 -38.76 -40.87
CA LYS A 498 -21.38 -37.79 -41.69
C LYS A 498 -20.58 -36.83 -40.80
N ASN A 499 -21.17 -36.34 -39.72
CA ASN A 499 -20.54 -35.41 -38.78
C ASN A 499 -19.37 -36.03 -38.00
N THR A 500 -19.50 -37.26 -37.52
CA THR A 500 -18.45 -37.94 -36.75
C THR A 500 -17.26 -38.34 -37.64
N TYR A 501 -17.52 -38.79 -38.88
CA TYR A 501 -16.47 -39.06 -39.87
C TYR A 501 -15.69 -37.79 -40.25
N TYR A 502 -16.40 -36.69 -40.51
CA TYR A 502 -15.77 -35.40 -40.81
C TYR A 502 -14.97 -34.87 -39.62
N SER A 503 -15.48 -34.96 -38.39
CA SER A 503 -14.76 -34.54 -37.18
C SER A 503 -13.51 -35.38 -36.90
N LEU A 504 -13.58 -36.70 -37.08
CA LEU A 504 -12.44 -37.62 -36.90
C LEU A 504 -11.34 -37.39 -37.94
N ILE A 505 -11.70 -37.28 -39.22
CA ILE A 505 -10.74 -37.04 -40.30
C ILE A 505 -10.18 -35.63 -40.24
N LYS A 506 -11.01 -34.62 -39.92
CA LYS A 506 -10.54 -33.24 -39.73
C LYS A 506 -9.52 -33.17 -38.59
N GLY A 507 -9.79 -33.80 -37.44
CA GLY A 507 -8.85 -33.85 -36.32
C GLY A 507 -7.57 -34.63 -36.61
N LEU A 508 -7.63 -35.74 -37.37
CA LEU A 508 -6.45 -36.49 -37.84
C LEU A 508 -5.60 -35.68 -38.83
N ASN A 509 -6.24 -34.97 -39.77
CA ASN A 509 -5.57 -34.10 -40.72
C ASN A 509 -4.90 -32.90 -40.02
N GLU A 510 -5.56 -32.28 -39.04
CA GLU A 510 -5.00 -31.22 -38.21
C GLU A 510 -3.79 -31.72 -37.39
N TYR A 511 -3.88 -32.94 -36.83
CA TYR A 511 -2.79 -33.58 -36.11
C TYR A 511 -1.54 -33.83 -36.97
N TYR A 512 -1.70 -34.40 -38.16
CA TYR A 512 -0.56 -34.63 -39.05
C TYR A 512 0.09 -33.32 -39.52
N LYS A 513 -0.72 -32.29 -39.79
CA LYS A 513 -0.23 -30.94 -40.12
C LYS A 513 0.62 -30.33 -39.00
N ILE A 514 0.18 -30.43 -37.73
CA ILE A 514 0.96 -29.87 -36.61
C ILE A 514 2.26 -30.64 -36.36
N ILE A 515 2.30 -31.95 -36.58
CA ILE A 515 3.54 -32.75 -36.49
C ILE A 515 4.54 -32.29 -37.54
N GLU A 516 4.09 -32.14 -38.79
CA GLU A 516 4.95 -31.67 -39.88
C GLU A 516 5.52 -30.28 -39.58
N HIS A 517 4.69 -29.38 -39.06
CA HIS A 517 5.15 -28.08 -38.58
C HIS A 517 6.14 -28.20 -37.40
N ALA A 518 5.92 -29.11 -36.46
CA ALA A 518 6.80 -29.32 -35.30
C ALA A 518 8.17 -29.89 -35.70
N LYS A 519 8.25 -30.68 -36.79
CA LYS A 519 9.53 -31.21 -37.33
C LYS A 519 10.52 -30.12 -37.72
N ASN A 520 10.02 -28.92 -38.08
CA ASN A 520 10.86 -27.76 -38.37
C ASN A 520 11.52 -27.15 -37.13
N CYS A 521 11.26 -27.66 -35.92
CA CYS A 521 11.83 -27.14 -34.67
C CYS A 521 13.35 -27.36 -34.60
N VAL A 522 14.06 -26.26 -34.35
CA VAL A 522 15.53 -26.20 -34.18
C VAL A 522 15.96 -26.17 -32.70
N GLU A 523 15.02 -26.40 -31.77
CA GLU A 523 15.32 -26.61 -30.34
C GLU A 523 16.01 -25.43 -29.63
N CYS A 524 15.92 -24.21 -30.18
CA CYS A 524 16.54 -22.99 -29.63
C CYS A 524 16.01 -22.51 -28.26
N GLY A 525 14.95 -23.13 -27.71
CA GLY A 525 14.35 -22.76 -26.43
C GLY A 525 13.64 -21.40 -26.37
N ASN A 526 13.53 -20.65 -27.48
CA ASN A 526 12.89 -19.32 -27.49
C ASN A 526 11.44 -19.34 -27.01
N CYS A 527 10.67 -20.36 -27.37
CA CYS A 527 9.28 -20.50 -26.94
C CYS A 527 9.13 -20.61 -25.42
N THR A 528 10.10 -21.23 -24.76
CA THR A 528 10.15 -21.35 -23.30
C THR A 528 10.63 -20.06 -22.64
N ARG A 529 11.71 -19.45 -23.14
CA ARG A 529 12.24 -18.18 -22.61
C ARG A 529 11.22 -17.02 -22.71
N ASN A 530 10.43 -17.01 -23.77
CA ASN A 530 9.41 -15.99 -24.01
C ASN A 530 8.01 -16.41 -23.53
N CYS A 531 7.87 -17.55 -22.83
CA CYS A 531 6.58 -17.93 -22.28
C CYS A 531 6.25 -17.01 -21.09
N PRO A 532 5.18 -16.20 -21.16
CA PRO A 532 4.82 -15.32 -20.05
C PRO A 532 4.51 -16.10 -18.79
N ASN A 533 4.14 -17.38 -18.89
CA ASN A 533 3.78 -18.26 -17.78
C ASN A 533 4.92 -19.17 -17.31
N ASN A 534 6.15 -18.97 -17.81
CA ASN A 534 7.33 -19.78 -17.48
C ASN A 534 7.14 -21.29 -17.73
N ILE A 535 6.44 -21.63 -18.82
CA ILE A 535 6.15 -23.01 -19.21
C ILE A 535 7.25 -23.50 -20.17
N ARG A 536 7.70 -24.75 -20.00
CA ARG A 536 8.68 -25.40 -20.88
C ARG A 536 8.08 -25.90 -22.19
N ILE A 537 7.55 -24.98 -22.99
CA ILE A 537 6.94 -25.25 -24.30
C ILE A 537 7.87 -26.06 -25.23
N SER A 538 9.19 -25.83 -25.18
CA SER A 538 10.16 -26.61 -25.96
C SER A 538 10.00 -28.11 -25.76
N ASP A 539 9.76 -28.55 -24.53
CA ASP A 539 9.71 -29.96 -24.16
C ASP A 539 8.51 -30.66 -24.83
N LEU A 540 7.37 -29.97 -24.92
CA LEU A 540 6.19 -30.45 -25.65
C LEU A 540 6.47 -30.56 -27.16
N ILE A 541 7.06 -29.52 -27.75
CA ILE A 541 7.32 -29.51 -29.21
C ILE A 541 8.37 -30.56 -29.59
N ILE A 542 9.39 -30.76 -28.77
CA ILE A 542 10.42 -31.80 -28.97
C ILE A 542 9.78 -33.18 -28.88
N ALA A 543 8.96 -33.44 -27.87
CA ALA A 543 8.26 -34.72 -27.74
C ALA A 543 7.40 -35.02 -28.99
N ILE A 544 6.69 -34.03 -29.53
CA ILE A 544 5.90 -34.19 -30.75
C ILE A 544 6.78 -34.38 -31.99
N LYS A 545 7.86 -33.61 -32.13
CA LYS A 545 8.84 -33.74 -33.23
C LYS A 545 9.43 -35.15 -33.30
N GLU A 546 9.78 -35.71 -32.15
CA GLU A 546 10.38 -37.04 -32.02
C GLU A 546 9.36 -38.18 -32.05
N GLY A 547 8.06 -37.87 -32.09
CA GLY A 547 6.98 -38.87 -32.00
C GLY A 547 6.92 -39.59 -30.65
N LYS A 548 7.45 -38.98 -29.59
CA LYS A 548 7.41 -39.53 -28.23
C LYS A 548 5.99 -39.47 -27.67
N GLU A 549 5.67 -40.45 -26.82
CA GLU A 549 4.44 -40.43 -26.05
C GLU A 549 4.44 -39.25 -25.06
N ILE A 550 3.36 -38.45 -25.09
CA ILE A 550 3.13 -37.32 -24.17
C ILE A 550 2.82 -37.87 -22.76
N LYS A 551 3.72 -37.59 -21.80
CA LYS A 551 3.61 -38.08 -20.41
C LYS A 551 3.15 -36.97 -19.47
N ALA A 552 3.23 -37.21 -18.16
CA ALA A 552 2.78 -36.28 -17.12
C ALA A 552 3.35 -34.85 -17.27
N LYS A 553 4.63 -34.72 -17.68
CA LYS A 553 5.30 -33.43 -17.86
C LYS A 553 4.68 -32.62 -19.01
N GLU A 554 4.46 -33.24 -20.16
CA GLU A 554 3.84 -32.60 -21.32
C GLU A 554 2.34 -32.36 -21.10
N ILE A 555 1.65 -33.26 -20.40
CA ILE A 555 0.26 -33.05 -19.95
C ILE A 555 0.18 -31.83 -19.04
N PHE A 556 1.15 -31.62 -18.13
CA PHE A 556 1.20 -30.42 -17.30
C PHE A 556 1.38 -29.15 -18.15
N ILE A 557 2.24 -29.19 -19.17
CA ILE A 557 2.41 -28.09 -20.14
C ILE A 557 1.08 -27.80 -20.86
N LEU A 558 0.43 -28.85 -21.38
CA LEU A 558 -0.87 -28.75 -22.03
C LEU A 558 -1.91 -28.15 -21.08
N LYS A 559 -1.99 -28.55 -19.81
CA LYS A 559 -2.94 -27.99 -18.83
C LYS A 559 -2.67 -26.53 -18.46
N LYS A 560 -1.40 -26.11 -18.40
CA LYS A 560 -1.04 -24.74 -17.97
C LYS A 560 -0.94 -23.72 -19.12
N CYS A 561 -0.84 -24.17 -20.36
CA CYS A 561 -0.68 -23.28 -21.52
C CYS A 561 -1.93 -22.43 -21.77
N ALA A 562 -1.82 -21.11 -21.64
CA ALA A 562 -2.94 -20.20 -21.91
C ALA A 562 -3.27 -20.00 -23.40
N MET A 563 -2.61 -20.73 -24.32
CA MET A 563 -2.81 -20.66 -25.77
C MET A 563 -2.74 -19.23 -26.37
N CYS A 564 -1.95 -18.35 -25.75
CA CYS A 564 -1.88 -16.93 -26.12
C CYS A 564 -1.10 -16.63 -27.42
N GLY A 565 -0.28 -17.56 -27.90
CA GLY A 565 0.47 -17.39 -29.15
C GLY A 565 1.77 -16.59 -29.05
N LEU A 566 2.09 -15.89 -27.95
CA LEU A 566 3.32 -15.05 -27.85
C LEU A 566 4.63 -15.80 -28.17
N CYS A 567 4.72 -17.08 -27.79
CA CYS A 567 5.89 -17.91 -28.09
C CYS A 567 6.07 -18.20 -29.58
N GLN A 568 4.99 -18.19 -30.37
CA GLN A 568 5.02 -18.44 -31.81
C GLN A 568 5.60 -17.24 -32.57
N GLU A 569 5.35 -16.01 -32.09
CA GLU A 569 5.88 -14.77 -32.66
C GLU A 569 7.40 -14.67 -32.53
N LYS A 570 7.95 -15.27 -31.47
CA LYS A 570 9.40 -15.32 -31.20
C LYS A 570 10.06 -16.60 -31.75
N CYS A 571 9.30 -17.46 -32.42
CA CYS A 571 9.83 -18.69 -33.03
C CYS A 571 10.48 -18.35 -34.38
N PRO A 572 11.79 -18.61 -34.57
CA PRO A 572 12.47 -18.32 -35.85
C PRO A 572 11.92 -19.16 -37.01
N LYS A 573 11.25 -20.28 -36.70
CA LYS A 573 10.65 -21.20 -37.67
C LYS A 573 9.12 -21.05 -37.78
N LYS A 574 8.54 -20.05 -37.08
CA LYS A 574 7.09 -19.74 -37.11
C LYS A 574 6.19 -20.96 -36.88
N ILE A 575 6.59 -21.87 -35.98
CA ILE A 575 5.77 -23.03 -35.62
C ILE A 575 4.49 -22.52 -34.95
N ASN A 576 3.32 -22.96 -35.41
CA ASN A 576 2.03 -22.61 -34.82
C ASN A 576 1.80 -23.40 -33.53
N ILE A 577 2.51 -23.01 -32.47
CA ILE A 577 2.50 -23.66 -31.16
C ILE A 577 1.08 -23.61 -30.55
N LYS A 578 0.33 -22.53 -30.79
CA LYS A 578 -1.05 -22.40 -30.30
C LYS A 578 -1.90 -23.55 -30.82
N GLU A 579 -1.80 -23.84 -32.11
CA GLU A 579 -2.55 -24.91 -32.75
C GLU A 579 -2.08 -26.30 -32.32
N VAL A 580 -0.77 -26.48 -32.15
CA VAL A 580 -0.21 -27.72 -31.58
C VAL A 580 -0.87 -28.05 -30.23
N VAL A 581 -0.91 -27.07 -29.33
CA VAL A 581 -1.52 -27.23 -28.00
C VAL A 581 -3.03 -27.49 -28.10
N ARG A 582 -3.75 -26.79 -29.00
CA ARG A 582 -5.19 -26.98 -29.22
C ARG A 582 -5.51 -28.43 -29.56
N VAL A 583 -4.89 -28.94 -30.63
CA VAL A 583 -5.14 -30.29 -31.15
C VAL A 583 -4.74 -31.35 -30.12
N GLU A 584 -3.64 -31.16 -29.39
CA GLU A 584 -3.21 -32.09 -28.34
C GLU A 584 -4.16 -32.13 -27.14
N ARG A 585 -4.72 -30.99 -26.73
CA ARG A 585 -5.75 -30.94 -25.69
C ARG A 585 -7.01 -31.68 -26.12
N GLU A 586 -7.49 -31.42 -27.33
CA GLU A 586 -8.70 -32.06 -27.88
C GLU A 586 -8.54 -33.58 -28.00
N ARG A 587 -7.43 -34.05 -28.57
CA ARG A 587 -7.13 -35.50 -28.67
C ARG A 587 -7.10 -36.21 -27.33
N ARG A 588 -6.77 -35.49 -26.26
CA ARG A 588 -6.63 -36.01 -24.90
C ARG A 588 -7.82 -35.67 -24.00
N ASN A 589 -8.86 -35.04 -24.55
CA ASN A 589 -10.02 -34.55 -23.82
C ASN A 589 -9.62 -33.70 -22.58
N ILE A 590 -8.57 -32.89 -22.72
CA ILE A 590 -8.13 -31.96 -21.68
C ILE A 590 -9.04 -30.73 -21.78
N ILE A 591 -10.06 -30.69 -20.94
CA ILE A 591 -10.97 -29.56 -20.82
C ILE A 591 -10.37 -28.59 -19.79
N GLU A 592 -10.29 -27.31 -20.15
CA GLU A 592 -10.03 -26.25 -19.18
C GLU A 592 -11.31 -25.95 -18.41
N ASP A 593 -11.35 -26.34 -17.14
CA ASP A 593 -12.43 -25.92 -16.24
C ASP A 593 -12.11 -24.53 -15.69
N ILE A 594 -12.57 -23.50 -16.40
CA ILE A 594 -12.46 -22.11 -15.95
C ILE A 594 -13.80 -21.72 -15.33
N LYS A 595 -13.81 -21.57 -14.01
CA LYS A 595 -14.91 -20.91 -13.30
C LYS A 595 -14.79 -19.40 -13.53
N PHE A 596 -15.62 -18.88 -14.43
CA PHE A 596 -15.75 -17.43 -14.66
C PHE A 596 -16.44 -16.76 -13.48
N LEU A 597 -16.12 -15.48 -13.28
CA LEU A 597 -16.68 -14.66 -12.21
C LEU A 597 -18.06 -14.13 -12.59
N THR A 598 -18.97 -14.03 -11.63
CA THR A 598 -20.20 -13.22 -11.78
C THR A 598 -19.88 -11.73 -11.78
N LYS A 599 -20.86 -10.88 -12.07
CA LYS A 599 -20.70 -9.41 -11.99
C LYS A 599 -20.30 -8.99 -10.57
N GLU A 600 -20.91 -9.57 -9.56
CA GLU A 600 -20.64 -9.30 -8.14
C GLU A 600 -19.21 -9.74 -7.77
N GLU A 601 -18.79 -10.95 -8.18
CA GLU A 601 -17.43 -11.45 -7.93
C GLU A 601 -16.36 -10.60 -8.67
N ILE A 602 -16.69 -10.01 -9.82
CA ILE A 602 -15.84 -9.03 -10.50
C ILE A 602 -15.69 -7.78 -9.63
N LEU A 603 -16.78 -7.20 -9.14
CA LEU A 603 -16.74 -5.99 -8.31
C LEU A 603 -15.96 -6.23 -7.01
N GLU A 604 -16.19 -7.37 -6.33
CA GLU A 604 -15.43 -7.78 -5.15
C GLU A 604 -13.92 -7.92 -5.45
N SER A 605 -13.56 -8.37 -6.66
CA SER A 605 -12.16 -8.44 -7.09
C SER A 605 -11.56 -7.07 -7.40
N LEU A 606 -12.36 -6.13 -7.93
CA LEU A 606 -11.95 -4.75 -8.21
C LEU A 606 -11.76 -3.92 -6.94
N GLU A 607 -12.43 -4.26 -5.83
CA GLU A 607 -12.20 -3.62 -4.52
C GLU A 607 -10.79 -3.89 -3.97
N LYS A 608 -10.12 -4.95 -4.44
CA LYS A 608 -8.70 -5.23 -4.13
C LYS A 608 -7.75 -4.53 -5.10
N CYS A 609 -8.25 -3.99 -6.20
CA CYS A 609 -7.44 -3.29 -7.18
C CYS A 609 -7.04 -1.92 -6.65
N ILE A 610 -5.74 -1.62 -6.69
CA ILE A 610 -5.20 -0.28 -6.38
C ILE A 610 -5.12 0.63 -7.63
N PHE A 611 -5.82 0.27 -8.71
CA PHE A 611 -5.89 1.01 -9.98
C PHE A 611 -4.56 1.58 -10.48
N CYS A 612 -3.48 0.77 -10.44
CA CYS A 612 -2.12 1.28 -10.69
C CYS A 612 -1.69 1.38 -12.16
N GLY A 613 -2.49 0.91 -13.12
CA GLY A 613 -2.15 0.91 -14.56
C GLY A 613 -1.09 -0.10 -15.01
N ARG A 614 -0.40 -0.81 -14.10
CA ARG A 614 0.69 -1.74 -14.49
C ARG A 614 0.23 -2.90 -15.37
N CYS A 615 -1.03 -3.28 -15.29
CA CYS A 615 -1.62 -4.29 -16.17
C CYS A 615 -1.78 -3.81 -17.62
N GLU A 616 -2.15 -2.53 -17.82
CA GLU A 616 -2.29 -1.92 -19.14
C GLU A 616 -0.93 -1.85 -19.85
N SER A 617 0.10 -1.37 -19.14
CA SER A 617 1.45 -1.22 -19.73
C SER A 617 2.11 -2.55 -20.11
N GLN A 618 1.67 -3.66 -19.51
CA GLN A 618 2.15 -5.01 -19.81
C GLN A 618 1.24 -5.77 -20.81
N CYS A 619 0.13 -5.16 -21.25
CA CYS A 619 -0.80 -5.78 -22.17
C CYS A 619 -0.27 -5.68 -23.61
N PRO A 620 0.06 -6.80 -24.29
CA PRO A 620 0.56 -6.76 -25.66
C PRO A 620 -0.50 -6.32 -26.68
N LYS A 621 -1.78 -6.30 -26.26
CA LYS A 621 -2.91 -5.81 -27.05
C LYS A 621 -3.34 -4.39 -26.68
N GLN A 622 -2.66 -3.76 -25.71
CA GLN A 622 -2.96 -2.39 -25.27
C GLN A 622 -4.43 -2.18 -24.87
N ILE A 623 -5.08 -3.23 -24.34
CA ILE A 623 -6.43 -3.12 -23.79
C ILE A 623 -6.39 -2.10 -22.62
N PRO A 624 -7.26 -1.08 -22.60
CA PRO A 624 -7.34 -0.08 -21.53
C PRO A 624 -8.04 -0.68 -20.29
N ILE A 625 -7.37 -1.64 -19.65
CA ILE A 625 -7.87 -2.43 -18.52
C ILE A 625 -8.38 -1.56 -17.37
N ILE A 626 -7.66 -0.50 -16.99
CA ILE A 626 -8.07 0.41 -15.92
C ILE A 626 -9.32 1.18 -16.32
N SER A 627 -9.40 1.71 -17.54
CA SER A 627 -10.63 2.37 -18.00
C SER A 627 -11.82 1.40 -17.99
N VAL A 628 -11.64 0.15 -18.46
CA VAL A 628 -12.68 -0.90 -18.38
C VAL A 628 -13.08 -1.18 -16.94
N PHE A 629 -12.11 -1.26 -16.03
CA PHE A 629 -12.37 -1.52 -14.61
C PHE A 629 -13.09 -0.35 -13.95
N THR A 630 -12.67 0.88 -14.22
CA THR A 630 -13.32 2.10 -13.73
C THR A 630 -14.77 2.19 -14.20
N GLU A 631 -15.04 1.87 -15.47
CA GLU A 631 -16.39 1.84 -16.03
C GLU A 631 -17.28 0.82 -15.30
N ILE A 632 -16.80 -0.41 -15.11
CA ILE A 632 -17.56 -1.46 -14.40
C ILE A 632 -17.73 -1.13 -12.91
N TYR A 633 -16.71 -0.53 -12.31
CA TYR A 633 -16.69 -0.20 -10.89
C TYR A 633 -17.49 1.07 -10.57
N SER A 634 -17.82 1.90 -11.56
CA SER A 634 -18.53 3.19 -11.41
C SER A 634 -19.82 3.07 -10.59
N GLU A 635 -20.58 1.97 -10.75
CA GLU A 635 -21.82 1.74 -10.01
C GLU A 635 -21.63 1.60 -8.49
N LYS A 636 -20.40 1.30 -8.03
CA LYS A 636 -20.08 1.18 -6.61
C LYS A 636 -19.81 2.52 -5.94
N PHE A 637 -19.33 3.53 -6.66
CA PHE A 637 -18.86 4.80 -6.06
C PHE A 637 -19.57 6.07 -6.56
N THR A 638 -20.20 6.08 -7.74
CA THR A 638 -20.68 7.32 -8.38
C THR A 638 -21.70 8.10 -7.56
N ASP A 639 -22.67 7.41 -6.93
CA ASP A 639 -23.71 8.06 -6.11
C ASP A 639 -23.38 8.07 -4.61
N LYS A 640 -22.17 7.64 -4.24
CA LYS A 640 -21.77 7.50 -2.84
C LYS A 640 -21.19 8.80 -2.31
N LYS A 641 -21.75 9.26 -1.19
CA LYS A 641 -21.23 10.38 -0.41
C LYS A 641 -21.33 10.08 1.07
N ALA A 642 -20.42 10.65 1.84
CA ALA A 642 -20.47 10.63 3.29
C ALA A 642 -19.74 11.84 3.87
N SER A 643 -19.54 11.81 5.17
CA SER A 643 -18.81 12.86 5.87
C SER A 643 -17.84 12.28 6.88
N ILE A 644 -16.58 12.66 6.77
CA ILE A 644 -15.51 12.25 7.69
C ILE A 644 -15.23 13.37 8.68
N THR A 645 -15.06 12.99 9.95
CA THR A 645 -14.74 13.92 11.03
C THR A 645 -13.29 13.74 11.43
N VAL A 646 -12.58 14.86 11.61
CA VAL A 646 -11.26 14.90 12.23
C VAL A 646 -11.42 15.37 13.67
N SER A 647 -10.88 14.58 14.58
CA SER A 647 -10.84 14.90 16.01
C SER A 647 -9.61 15.73 16.29
N HIS A 648 -9.82 17.02 16.53
CA HIS A 648 -8.78 17.92 17.04
C HIS A 648 -8.71 17.89 18.57
N ALA A 649 -9.47 17.00 19.22
CA ALA A 649 -9.68 16.97 20.67
C ALA A 649 -8.38 16.84 21.47
N ASP A 650 -8.40 17.34 22.72
CA ASP A 650 -7.37 17.05 23.72
C ASP A 650 -7.21 15.53 23.83
N ILE A 651 -6.09 15.01 23.31
CA ILE A 651 -5.80 13.58 23.33
C ILE A 651 -5.64 13.14 24.79
N PHE A 652 -6.62 12.40 25.29
CA PHE A 652 -6.57 11.80 26.62
C PHE A 652 -6.19 10.33 26.51
N ILE A 653 -5.11 9.94 27.20
CA ILE A 653 -4.64 8.55 27.25
C ILE A 653 -4.64 8.11 28.71
N PRO A 654 -5.55 7.22 29.12
CA PRO A 654 -5.51 6.60 30.44
C PRO A 654 -4.16 5.91 30.68
N LYS A 655 -3.68 5.91 31.93
CA LYS A 655 -2.38 5.32 32.30
C LYS A 655 -2.22 3.86 31.86
N ASP A 656 -3.30 3.09 31.94
CA ASP A 656 -3.33 1.65 31.62
C ASP A 656 -3.94 1.37 30.24
N ALA A 657 -4.12 2.40 29.41
CA ALA A 657 -4.66 2.26 28.07
C ALA A 657 -3.72 1.46 27.17
N ARG A 658 -4.32 0.64 26.31
CA ARG A 658 -3.60 -0.06 25.24
C ARG A 658 -3.85 0.69 23.95
N VAL A 659 -2.79 1.27 23.41
CA VAL A 659 -2.87 2.21 22.29
C VAL A 659 -2.39 1.52 21.01
N LEU A 660 -3.19 1.64 19.95
CA LEU A 660 -2.78 1.25 18.60
C LEU A 660 -2.79 2.50 17.70
N LEU A 661 -1.62 2.89 17.21
CA LEU A 661 -1.47 3.97 16.24
C LEU A 661 -1.46 3.40 14.82
N VAL A 662 -2.44 3.74 13.99
CA VAL A 662 -2.62 3.24 12.63
C VAL A 662 -2.30 4.36 11.65
N LEU A 663 -1.25 4.19 10.87
CA LEU A 663 -0.77 5.18 9.91
C LEU A 663 -0.59 4.55 8.53
N GLY A 664 -0.33 5.39 7.54
CA GLY A 664 0.18 4.99 6.24
C GLY A 664 -0.83 5.09 5.09
N ASP A 665 -0.38 4.56 3.95
CA ASP A 665 -1.03 4.73 2.65
C ASP A 665 -2.16 3.69 2.43
N ALA A 666 -2.76 3.69 1.22
CA ALA A 666 -3.87 2.79 0.86
C ALA A 666 -3.46 1.54 0.06
N ASN A 667 -2.26 0.99 0.26
CA ASN A 667 -1.79 -0.21 -0.45
C ASN A 667 -2.22 -1.51 0.25
N PHE A 668 -3.52 -1.80 0.26
CA PHE A 668 -4.11 -2.98 0.93
C PHE A 668 -4.29 -4.16 -0.04
N PRO A 669 -3.48 -5.24 0.02
CA PRO A 669 -3.53 -6.31 -0.98
C PRO A 669 -4.87 -7.05 -1.04
N ASN A 670 -5.56 -7.14 0.09
CA ASN A 670 -6.86 -7.79 0.21
C ASN A 670 -7.99 -6.78 0.45
N GLY A 671 -7.76 -5.50 0.10
CA GLY A 671 -8.70 -4.40 0.33
C GLY A 671 -8.72 -3.90 1.78
N THR A 672 -9.44 -2.81 2.00
CA THR A 672 -9.55 -2.12 3.31
C THR A 672 -10.19 -2.98 4.41
N GLN A 673 -10.92 -4.03 4.02
CA GLN A 673 -11.63 -4.91 4.94
C GLN A 673 -10.74 -5.55 6.00
N GLU A 674 -9.55 -6.00 5.61
CA GLU A 674 -8.64 -6.63 6.56
C GLU A 674 -8.22 -5.65 7.66
N LEU A 675 -7.97 -4.39 7.29
CA LEU A 675 -7.66 -3.36 8.26
C LEU A 675 -8.84 -3.15 9.21
N ALA A 676 -10.06 -3.04 8.68
CA ALA A 676 -11.26 -2.85 9.49
C ALA A 676 -11.50 -3.99 10.47
N GLU A 677 -11.36 -5.24 10.04
CA GLU A 677 -11.50 -6.42 10.90
C GLU A 677 -10.44 -6.43 12.00
N ILE A 678 -9.19 -6.07 11.69
CA ILE A 678 -8.12 -5.87 12.69
C ILE A 678 -8.57 -4.86 13.73
N LEU A 679 -8.98 -3.66 13.31
CA LEU A 679 -9.35 -2.61 14.26
C LEU A 679 -10.55 -3.00 15.11
N GLU A 680 -11.55 -3.66 14.53
CA GLU A 680 -12.73 -4.13 15.25
C GLU A 680 -12.39 -5.11 16.38
N GLU A 681 -11.50 -6.08 16.13
CA GLU A 681 -11.07 -7.02 17.17
C GLU A 681 -10.47 -6.28 18.39
N PHE A 682 -9.70 -5.22 18.15
CA PHE A 682 -9.05 -4.46 19.23
C PHE A 682 -9.95 -3.42 19.87
N LEU A 683 -10.89 -2.81 19.11
CA LEU A 683 -11.94 -1.96 19.67
C LEU A 683 -12.83 -2.75 20.63
N ASN A 684 -13.22 -3.98 20.28
CA ASN A 684 -13.98 -4.89 21.15
C ASN A 684 -13.24 -5.27 22.44
N ARG A 685 -11.92 -5.05 22.48
CA ARG A 685 -11.06 -5.27 23.64
C ARG A 685 -10.65 -3.95 24.31
N ASN A 686 -11.37 -2.87 24.06
CA ASN A 686 -11.14 -1.53 24.61
C ASN A 686 -9.72 -1.00 24.33
N PHE A 687 -9.15 -1.28 23.16
CA PHE A 687 -7.97 -0.56 22.69
C PHE A 687 -8.37 0.85 22.27
N LEU A 688 -7.51 1.82 22.59
CA LEU A 688 -7.59 3.17 22.08
C LEU A 688 -6.85 3.23 20.75
N ILE A 689 -7.58 3.41 19.65
CA ILE A 689 -7.04 3.36 18.29
C ILE A 689 -7.02 4.76 17.70
N PHE A 690 -5.82 5.23 17.38
CA PHE A 690 -5.62 6.48 16.65
C PHE A 690 -5.29 6.17 15.20
N THR A 691 -5.89 6.90 14.27
CA THR A 691 -5.71 6.69 12.84
C THR A 691 -5.42 8.01 12.14
N ALA A 692 -4.49 8.02 11.20
CA ALA A 692 -4.17 9.19 10.38
C ALA A 692 -3.77 8.79 8.95
N GLY A 693 -3.80 9.74 8.02
CA GLY A 693 -3.43 9.50 6.63
C GLY A 693 -4.52 8.79 5.83
N ASP A 694 -4.11 8.12 4.75
CA ASP A 694 -5.03 7.39 3.86
C ASP A 694 -5.67 6.17 4.53
N ALA A 695 -5.04 5.61 5.57
CA ALA A 695 -5.66 4.62 6.43
C ALA A 695 -6.98 5.15 7.04
N ALA A 696 -6.98 6.39 7.54
CA ALA A 696 -8.17 7.02 8.12
C ALA A 696 -9.28 7.23 7.09
N ILE A 697 -8.92 7.74 5.92
CA ILE A 697 -9.85 7.90 4.79
C ILE A 697 -10.48 6.56 4.43
N SER A 698 -9.66 5.52 4.29
CA SER A 698 -10.11 4.20 3.82
C SER A 698 -11.07 3.53 4.82
N ILE A 699 -10.75 3.55 6.12
CA ILE A 699 -11.63 3.00 7.17
C ILE A 699 -12.97 3.73 7.18
N HIS A 700 -12.94 5.06 7.04
CA HIS A 700 -14.16 5.85 7.00
C HIS A 700 -14.99 5.58 5.74
N SER A 701 -14.37 5.48 4.57
CA SER A 701 -15.05 5.11 3.32
C SER A 701 -15.77 3.76 3.45
N LEU A 702 -15.17 2.79 4.15
CA LEU A 702 -15.79 1.49 4.43
C LEU A 702 -16.99 1.62 5.37
N ARG A 703 -16.82 2.30 6.51
CA ARG A 703 -17.90 2.54 7.48
C ARG A 703 -19.11 3.22 6.85
N SER A 704 -18.86 4.18 5.97
CA SER A 704 -19.90 4.98 5.33
C SER A 704 -20.52 4.32 4.09
N GLY A 705 -20.10 3.10 3.73
CA GLY A 705 -20.60 2.39 2.55
C GLY A 705 -20.22 3.04 1.22
N ILE A 706 -19.17 3.88 1.22
CA ILE A 706 -18.53 4.42 0.01
C ILE A 706 -17.69 3.32 -0.65
N SER A 707 -16.91 2.59 0.14
CA SER A 707 -16.31 1.32 -0.30
C SER A 707 -17.17 0.18 0.23
N ASN A 708 -17.74 -0.62 -0.67
CA ASN A 708 -18.92 -1.41 -0.34
C ASN A 708 -18.59 -2.90 -0.20
N ASN A 709 -18.12 -3.34 0.97
CA ASN A 709 -18.16 -4.75 1.31
C ASN A 709 -19.56 -5.15 1.77
N SER A 710 -20.37 -5.54 0.79
CA SER A 710 -21.68 -6.17 1.00
C SER A 710 -21.49 -7.65 1.30
N LYS A 711 -21.50 -8.00 2.60
CA LYS A 711 -22.07 -9.26 3.16
C LYS A 711 -21.96 -9.41 4.68
N SER A 712 -21.14 -8.61 5.38
CA SER A 712 -21.07 -8.68 6.84
C SER A 712 -21.83 -7.53 7.50
N GLU A 713 -22.92 -7.83 8.22
CA GLU A 713 -23.53 -6.90 9.20
C GLU A 713 -22.51 -6.40 10.25
N ILE A 714 -21.39 -7.12 10.37
CA ILE A 714 -20.21 -6.87 11.21
C ILE A 714 -19.58 -5.48 10.95
N ALA A 715 -19.58 -4.97 9.72
CA ALA A 715 -18.80 -3.79 9.34
C ALA A 715 -19.30 -2.44 9.88
N LYS A 716 -20.46 -2.38 10.56
CA LYS A 716 -21.08 -1.11 10.99
C LYS A 716 -21.09 -0.87 12.50
N SER A 717 -21.08 -1.89 13.36
CA SER A 717 -21.40 -1.68 14.78
C SER A 717 -20.25 -1.15 15.62
N ASN A 718 -19.00 -1.51 15.32
CA ASN A 718 -17.84 -1.18 16.16
C ASN A 718 -16.89 -0.12 15.59
N LEU A 719 -16.91 0.15 14.28
CA LEU A 719 -16.14 1.27 13.69
C LEU A 719 -16.73 2.67 14.03
N THR A 720 -17.84 2.69 14.76
CA THR A 720 -18.48 3.87 15.38
C THR A 720 -18.04 4.09 16.83
N HIS A 721 -17.21 3.21 17.39
CA HIS A 721 -16.75 3.25 18.77
C HIS A 721 -15.97 4.54 19.07
N GLU A 722 -16.22 5.14 20.24
CA GLU A 722 -15.52 6.33 20.75
C GLU A 722 -13.99 6.19 20.85
N ASN A 723 -13.48 4.95 20.88
CA ASN A 723 -12.06 4.65 20.96
C ASN A 723 -11.35 4.68 19.60
N LEU A 724 -12.07 4.93 18.49
CA LEU A 724 -11.47 5.12 17.17
C LEU A 724 -11.37 6.62 16.84
N ILE A 725 -10.16 7.16 16.93
CA ILE A 725 -9.90 8.59 16.83
C ILE A 725 -9.15 8.90 15.54
N ASN A 726 -9.76 9.71 14.67
CA ASN A 726 -9.12 10.20 13.46
C ASN A 726 -8.35 11.50 13.74
N LEU A 727 -7.02 11.45 13.58
CA LEU A 727 -6.12 12.58 13.78
C LEU A 727 -6.01 13.50 12.55
N GLY A 728 -6.43 13.04 11.36
CA GLY A 728 -6.35 13.82 10.12
C GLY A 728 -5.22 13.34 9.20
N SER A 729 -4.42 14.29 8.71
CA SER A 729 -3.32 14.02 7.77
C SER A 729 -2.24 13.14 8.40
N LEU A 730 -1.38 12.52 7.58
CA LEU A 730 -0.35 11.62 8.08
C LEU A 730 0.59 12.31 9.09
N SER A 731 0.89 13.61 8.90
CA SER A 731 1.70 14.43 9.81
C SER A 731 1.06 14.61 11.18
N ALA A 732 -0.27 14.72 11.26
CA ALA A 732 -1.01 14.87 12.52
C ALA A 732 -0.85 13.68 13.49
N GLY A 733 -0.33 12.53 13.01
CA GLY A 733 0.09 11.42 13.86
C GLY A 733 1.11 11.82 14.94
N ILE A 734 1.88 12.90 14.72
CA ILE A 734 2.86 13.43 15.68
C ILE A 734 2.22 13.89 17.00
N HIS A 735 0.97 14.38 16.97
CA HIS A 735 0.29 14.88 18.16
C HIS A 735 0.06 13.81 19.24
N LEU A 736 -0.18 12.57 18.83
CA LEU A 736 -0.24 11.45 19.77
C LEU A 736 1.11 11.22 20.45
N ILE A 737 2.19 11.32 19.68
CA ILE A 737 3.55 11.10 20.17
C ILE A 737 3.98 12.23 21.11
N GLU A 738 3.69 13.48 20.76
CA GLU A 738 3.87 14.64 21.63
C GLU A 738 3.14 14.45 22.96
N LYS A 739 1.89 14.00 22.92
CA LYS A 739 1.12 13.75 24.14
C LYS A 739 1.75 12.67 25.03
N ILE A 740 2.24 11.59 24.42
CA ILE A 740 2.93 10.51 25.13
C ILE A 740 4.23 11.02 25.76
N ILE A 741 4.99 11.86 25.06
CA ILE A 741 6.22 12.46 25.59
C ILE A 741 5.90 13.39 26.77
N GLU A 742 4.89 14.24 26.65
CA GLU A 742 4.43 15.14 27.71
C GLU A 742 4.00 14.36 28.96
N MET A 743 3.17 13.34 28.79
CA MET A 743 2.74 12.44 29.88
C MET A 743 3.93 11.71 30.50
N THR A 744 4.90 11.29 29.68
CA THR A 744 6.10 10.61 30.15
C THR A 744 6.94 11.53 31.03
N GLY A 745 7.22 12.76 30.59
CA GLY A 745 7.95 13.77 31.37
C GLY A 745 7.30 14.05 32.73
N LYS A 746 5.97 14.23 32.74
CA LYS A 746 5.19 14.36 33.98
C LYS A 746 5.34 13.16 34.91
N ASN A 747 5.30 11.94 34.37
CA ASN A 747 5.40 10.71 35.17
C ASN A 747 6.80 10.46 35.76
N ILE A 748 7.87 10.87 35.07
CA ILE A 748 9.24 10.74 35.60
C ILE A 748 9.68 11.97 36.41
N ASN A 749 8.80 12.96 36.55
CA ASN A 749 9.08 14.25 37.19
C ASN A 749 10.32 14.95 36.62
N LYS A 750 10.46 14.93 35.28
CA LYS A 750 11.53 15.61 34.56
C LYS A 750 10.99 16.31 33.32
N SER A 751 11.60 17.44 32.99
CA SER A 751 11.40 18.08 31.69
C SER A 751 11.76 17.11 30.55
N PRO A 752 10.98 17.06 29.44
CA PRO A 752 11.36 16.30 28.26
C PRO A 752 12.52 16.96 27.49
N VAL A 753 12.87 18.22 27.80
CA VAL A 753 13.84 19.03 27.06
C VAL A 753 15.22 18.38 26.98
N GLY A 754 15.67 18.09 25.75
CA GLY A 754 16.95 17.43 25.47
C GLY A 754 17.07 15.99 26.00
N ASN A 755 15.97 15.36 26.43
CA ASN A 755 15.95 14.13 27.22
C ASN A 755 15.48 12.89 26.45
N VAL A 756 15.89 12.77 25.18
CA VAL A 756 15.42 11.71 24.25
C VAL A 756 15.56 10.30 24.83
N VAL A 757 16.71 9.99 25.45
CA VAL A 757 17.01 8.62 25.90
C VAL A 757 16.08 8.18 27.03
N GLU A 758 15.92 8.98 28.08
CA GLU A 758 15.07 8.58 29.22
C GLU A 758 13.59 8.55 28.84
N ILE A 759 13.14 9.46 27.97
CA ILE A 759 11.77 9.46 27.44
C ILE A 759 11.53 8.19 26.61
N ALA A 760 12.42 7.85 25.67
CA ALA A 760 12.30 6.66 24.85
C ALA A 760 12.35 5.37 25.69
N ASP A 761 13.25 5.32 26.68
CA ASP A 761 13.38 4.19 27.59
C ASP A 761 12.11 4.00 28.44
N TYR A 762 11.51 5.07 28.93
CA TYR A 762 10.23 5.01 29.64
C TYR A 762 9.10 4.54 28.72
N ILE A 763 9.01 5.04 27.48
CA ILE A 763 8.00 4.59 26.51
C ILE A 763 8.13 3.08 26.26
N ALA A 764 9.35 2.61 26.02
CA ALA A 764 9.66 1.19 25.78
C ALA A 764 9.34 0.29 26.98
N ASN A 765 9.43 0.82 28.20
CA ASN A 765 9.30 0.05 29.44
C ASN A 765 7.93 0.17 30.13
N LYS A 766 7.13 1.21 29.83
CA LYS A 766 5.87 1.51 30.55
C LYS A 766 4.68 1.89 29.69
N VAL A 767 4.87 2.49 28.51
CA VAL A 767 3.73 3.00 27.71
C VAL A 767 3.24 1.91 26.78
N SER A 768 2.02 1.40 26.99
CA SER A 768 1.45 0.27 26.24
C SER A 768 0.96 0.67 24.84
N ILE A 769 1.89 0.96 23.94
CA ILE A 769 1.61 1.40 22.56
C ILE A 769 2.25 0.48 21.51
N ALA A 770 1.56 0.26 20.41
CA ALA A 770 2.15 -0.25 19.16
C ALA A 770 1.66 0.61 18.00
N ALA A 771 2.41 0.62 16.89
CA ALA A 771 1.94 1.26 15.67
C ALA A 771 1.86 0.26 14.50
N MET A 772 0.96 0.55 13.55
CA MET A 772 0.70 -0.29 12.40
C MET A 772 0.64 0.55 11.13
N PHE A 773 1.38 0.11 10.11
CA PHE A 773 1.37 0.66 8.76
C PHE A 773 0.89 -0.42 7.79
N TRP A 774 -0.42 -0.69 7.80
CA TRP A 774 -1.01 -1.83 7.08
C TRP A 774 -0.91 -1.69 5.56
N GLY A 775 -1.21 -0.50 5.05
CA GLY A 775 -1.19 -0.17 3.62
C GLY A 775 0.06 0.59 3.19
N ALA A 776 1.19 0.43 3.88
CA ALA A 776 2.38 1.22 3.63
C ALA A 776 2.93 1.04 2.21
N SER A 777 3.30 2.15 1.56
CA SER A 777 3.89 2.11 0.22
C SER A 777 5.04 3.09 -0.01
N THR A 778 5.10 4.18 0.75
CA THR A 778 6.06 5.27 0.56
C THR A 778 7.29 5.23 1.48
N GLN A 779 8.34 5.92 1.06
CA GLN A 779 9.52 6.21 1.88
C GLN A 779 9.17 7.03 3.13
N GLU A 780 8.15 7.90 3.06
CA GLU A 780 7.65 8.66 4.22
C GLU A 780 7.17 7.72 5.33
N ASN A 781 6.33 6.73 5.00
CA ASN A 781 5.88 5.72 5.96
C ASN A 781 7.07 4.99 6.60
N PHE A 782 8.06 4.61 5.79
CA PHE A 782 9.26 3.93 6.29
C PHE A 782 10.04 4.81 7.27
N ALA A 783 10.24 6.09 6.96
CA ALA A 783 10.98 7.05 7.79
C ALA A 783 10.26 7.32 9.13
N VAL A 784 8.96 7.59 9.11
CA VAL A 784 8.16 7.80 10.33
C VAL A 784 8.25 6.60 11.26
N ALA A 785 8.13 5.38 10.72
CA ALA A 785 8.29 4.15 11.49
C ALA A 785 9.66 4.06 12.18
N GLN A 786 10.74 4.57 11.56
CA GLN A 786 12.08 4.62 12.19
C GLN A 786 12.14 5.55 13.40
N GLY A 787 11.47 6.70 13.34
CA GLY A 787 11.40 7.63 14.46
C GLY A 787 10.65 7.01 15.63
N LEU A 788 9.51 6.39 15.35
CA LEU A 788 8.70 5.69 16.36
C LEU A 788 9.48 4.53 17.01
N MET A 789 10.18 3.73 16.22
CA MET A 789 11.05 2.67 16.75
C MET A 789 12.16 3.20 17.64
N ARG A 790 12.75 4.35 17.30
CA ARG A 790 13.77 4.98 18.14
C ARG A 790 13.21 5.45 19.47
N LEU A 791 11.92 5.78 19.55
CA LEU A 791 11.22 6.05 20.81
C LEU A 791 10.79 4.79 21.57
N GLY A 792 11.17 3.59 21.09
CA GLY A 792 10.79 2.33 21.72
C GLY A 792 9.38 1.84 21.39
N ILE A 793 8.77 2.35 20.31
CA ILE A 793 7.42 1.96 19.87
C ILE A 793 7.54 0.85 18.81
N PRO A 794 7.01 -0.36 19.08
CA PRO A 794 7.04 -1.46 18.12
C PRO A 794 6.08 -1.25 16.95
N ILE A 795 6.51 -1.68 15.75
CA ILE A 795 5.83 -1.45 14.48
C ILE A 795 5.41 -2.75 13.82
N ILE A 796 4.18 -2.78 13.30
CA ILE A 796 3.69 -3.80 12.36
C ILE A 796 3.55 -3.15 10.98
N PHE A 797 4.25 -3.66 9.98
CA PHE A 797 3.87 -3.39 8.59
C PHE A 797 2.89 -4.46 8.09
N GLY A 798 2.00 -4.09 7.18
CA GLY A 798 1.22 -5.07 6.42
C GLY A 798 2.09 -5.87 5.45
N GLN A 799 1.47 -6.80 4.72
CA GLN A 799 2.15 -7.80 3.88
C GLN A 799 3.18 -7.20 2.91
N GLN A 800 2.91 -6.01 2.37
CA GLN A 800 3.78 -5.35 1.41
C GLN A 800 5.03 -4.72 2.06
N GLY A 801 5.03 -4.52 3.38
CA GLY A 801 6.14 -3.95 4.13
C GLY A 801 7.43 -4.76 4.08
N ILE A 802 7.35 -6.05 3.72
CA ILE A 802 8.53 -6.89 3.43
C ILE A 802 9.42 -6.27 2.34
N LYS A 803 8.84 -5.43 1.46
CA LYS A 803 9.54 -4.69 0.40
C LYS A 803 10.37 -3.52 0.92
N TYR A 804 10.26 -3.14 2.19
CA TYR A 804 11.25 -2.29 2.87
C TYR A 804 12.52 -3.07 3.26
N ARG A 805 12.51 -4.40 3.07
CA ARG A 805 13.69 -5.29 3.10
C ARG A 805 14.40 -5.40 4.44
N ARG A 806 13.79 -4.92 5.52
CA ARG A 806 14.36 -4.95 6.87
C ARG A 806 13.29 -5.13 7.93
N GLU A 807 13.50 -6.08 8.82
CA GLU A 807 12.76 -6.26 10.08
C GLU A 807 13.73 -6.17 11.26
N LEU A 808 13.21 -5.87 12.45
CA LEU A 808 13.98 -5.82 13.70
C LEU A 808 13.33 -6.79 14.70
N MET A 809 13.86 -8.01 14.70
CA MET A 809 13.27 -9.17 15.39
C MET A 809 14.02 -9.45 16.69
N GLY A 810 13.30 -9.68 17.78
CA GLY A 810 13.88 -10.19 19.02
C GLY A 810 13.97 -11.72 19.00
N ASP A 811 15.17 -12.22 19.28
CA ASP A 811 15.53 -13.65 19.33
C ASP A 811 15.87 -14.14 20.74
N ILE A 812 16.10 -13.21 21.67
CA ILE A 812 16.38 -13.49 23.08
C ILE A 812 15.09 -13.89 23.82
N VAL A 813 15.10 -15.02 24.52
CA VAL A 813 14.06 -15.38 25.50
C VAL A 813 14.33 -14.58 26.77
N ILE A 814 13.32 -13.87 27.26
CA ILE A 814 13.45 -13.05 28.47
C ILE A 814 13.40 -13.95 29.69
N ASP A 815 14.45 -13.93 30.49
CA ASP A 815 14.50 -14.62 31.77
C ASP A 815 14.19 -13.62 32.89
N TYR A 816 12.92 -13.50 33.26
CA TYR A 816 12.49 -12.58 34.32
C TYR A 816 13.00 -12.97 35.71
N SER A 817 13.55 -14.18 35.90
CA SER A 817 14.08 -14.61 37.20
C SER A 817 15.39 -13.92 37.59
N LYS A 818 16.07 -13.31 36.61
CA LYS A 818 17.36 -12.64 36.79
C LYS A 818 17.25 -11.14 37.07
N ASP A 819 16.08 -10.57 36.88
CA ASP A 819 15.86 -9.12 36.93
C ASP A 819 14.82 -8.80 38.04
N ASP A 820 15.16 -7.87 38.92
CA ASP A 820 14.30 -7.43 40.02
C ASP A 820 13.38 -6.29 39.56
N TYR A 821 12.09 -6.60 39.40
CA TYR A 821 11.05 -5.65 39.01
C TYR A 821 10.32 -5.03 40.22
N ASP A 822 10.72 -5.37 41.44
CA ASP A 822 10.10 -4.85 42.66
C ASP A 822 10.68 -3.48 43.03
N GLY A 823 9.81 -2.57 43.47
CA GLY A 823 10.19 -1.22 43.92
C GLY A 823 9.90 -0.09 42.92
N ASN A 824 10.47 1.09 43.18
CA ASN A 824 10.27 2.27 42.33
C ASN A 824 10.97 2.09 40.97
N TYR A 825 10.31 2.50 39.89
CA TYR A 825 10.80 2.42 38.51
C TYR A 825 12.28 2.81 38.34
N ASN A 826 12.71 3.94 38.90
CA ASN A 826 14.08 4.42 38.73
C ASN A 826 15.15 3.53 39.39
N GLU A 827 14.78 2.72 40.39
CA GLU A 827 15.69 1.80 41.08
C GLU A 827 15.68 0.42 40.43
N ALA A 828 14.49 -0.10 40.09
CA ALA A 828 14.33 -1.37 39.41
C ALA A 828 14.95 -1.35 38.00
N LEU A 829 14.80 -0.25 37.26
CA LEU A 829 15.38 -0.09 35.91
C LEU A 829 16.92 -0.20 35.90
N LYS A 830 17.60 0.21 36.99
CA LYS A 830 19.06 0.06 37.11
C LYS A 830 19.52 -1.38 37.28
N LYS A 831 18.61 -2.27 37.69
CA LYS A 831 18.85 -3.69 37.94
C LYS A 831 18.45 -4.58 36.76
N ILE A 832 17.71 -4.06 35.79
CA ILE A 832 17.26 -4.76 34.59
C ILE A 832 18.28 -4.57 33.48
N SER A 833 18.55 -5.62 32.70
CA SER A 833 19.37 -5.50 31.50
C SER A 833 18.80 -4.44 30.54
N PRO A 834 19.59 -3.45 30.06
CA PRO A 834 19.10 -2.42 29.14
C PRO A 834 18.56 -2.93 27.80
N LYS A 835 18.77 -4.22 27.50
CA LYS A 835 18.26 -4.90 26.30
C LYS A 835 16.98 -5.70 26.58
N ASN A 836 16.53 -5.75 27.83
CA ASN A 836 15.37 -6.54 28.19
C ASN A 836 14.11 -5.73 27.95
N PHE A 837 13.34 -6.08 26.91
CA PHE A 837 12.06 -5.47 26.57
C PHE A 837 11.00 -6.56 26.45
N SER A 838 9.87 -6.42 27.15
CA SER A 838 8.78 -7.42 27.21
C SER A 838 8.13 -7.72 25.84
N PHE A 839 8.18 -6.79 24.88
CA PHE A 839 7.63 -7.03 23.55
C PHE A 839 8.63 -7.79 22.66
N PRO A 840 8.16 -8.74 21.83
CA PRO A 840 9.05 -9.68 21.12
C PRO A 840 9.78 -9.06 19.93
N HIS A 841 9.21 -8.06 19.26
CA HIS A 841 9.76 -7.49 18.02
C HIS A 841 9.61 -5.97 18.03
N LEU A 842 10.59 -5.26 17.47
CA LEU A 842 10.51 -3.82 17.28
C LEU A 842 9.91 -3.47 15.92
N CYS A 843 10.12 -4.31 14.90
CA CYS A 843 9.49 -4.17 13.59
C CYS A 843 9.33 -5.52 12.89
N ILE A 844 8.12 -5.80 12.41
CA ILE A 844 7.78 -7.02 11.66
C ILE A 844 6.76 -6.73 10.55
N ALA A 845 6.84 -7.43 9.42
CA ALA A 845 5.82 -7.41 8.37
C ALA A 845 4.89 -8.63 8.52
N ALA A 846 3.65 -8.40 8.94
CA ALA A 846 2.64 -9.45 9.06
C ALA A 846 2.16 -9.89 7.68
N LYS A 847 2.07 -11.20 7.44
CA LYS A 847 1.70 -11.77 6.13
C LYS A 847 0.20 -11.85 5.92
N THR A 848 -0.55 -11.99 7.01
CA THR A 848 -2.02 -12.06 7.00
C THR A 848 -2.59 -11.23 8.15
N LYS A 849 -3.89 -10.90 8.08
CA LYS A 849 -4.58 -10.23 9.18
C LYS A 849 -4.53 -11.04 10.47
N GLU A 850 -4.64 -12.38 10.42
CA GLU A 850 -4.57 -13.24 11.60
C GLU A 850 -3.21 -13.17 12.28
N GLU A 851 -2.12 -13.09 11.51
CA GLU A 851 -0.78 -12.87 12.07
C GLU A 851 -0.70 -11.50 12.77
N ALA A 852 -1.27 -10.45 12.17
CA ALA A 852 -1.34 -9.13 12.80
C ALA A 852 -2.16 -9.16 14.11
N MET A 853 -3.31 -9.84 14.12
CA MET A 853 -4.13 -10.07 15.31
C MET A 853 -3.33 -10.73 16.44
N LEU A 854 -2.48 -11.70 16.11
CA LEU A 854 -1.63 -12.39 17.10
C LEU A 854 -0.44 -11.54 17.58
N LEU A 855 0.02 -10.60 16.76
CA LEU A 855 1.17 -9.74 17.07
C LEU A 855 0.79 -8.54 17.96
N ILE A 856 -0.30 -7.83 17.64
CA ILE A 856 -0.72 -6.63 18.37
C ILE A 856 -0.78 -6.82 19.90
N PRO A 857 -1.42 -7.87 20.47
CA PRO A 857 -1.47 -8.04 21.92
C PRO A 857 -0.08 -8.29 22.53
N LYS A 858 0.85 -8.90 21.79
CA LYS A 858 2.23 -9.14 22.24
C LYS A 858 3.06 -7.85 22.27
N LEU A 859 2.83 -6.96 21.30
CA LEU A 859 3.64 -5.75 21.13
C LEU A 859 3.30 -4.66 22.15
N VAL A 860 2.16 -4.75 22.84
CA VAL A 860 1.79 -3.80 23.90
C VAL A 860 2.24 -4.21 25.29
N PHE A 861 2.89 -5.38 25.49
CA PHE A 861 3.47 -5.75 26.78
C PHE A 861 4.64 -4.83 27.16
N ARG A 862 4.73 -4.50 28.45
CA ARG A 862 5.75 -3.58 28.99
C ARG A 862 6.31 -4.10 30.30
N ASN A 863 7.60 -3.93 30.53
CA ASN A 863 8.32 -4.49 31.68
C ASN A 863 7.66 -4.16 33.02
N PHE A 864 7.17 -2.92 33.16
CA PHE A 864 6.55 -2.41 34.38
C PHE A 864 5.03 -2.30 34.29
N ASP A 865 4.38 -3.19 33.54
CA ASP A 865 2.93 -3.41 33.66
C ASP A 865 2.59 -3.73 35.13
N SER A 866 1.49 -3.19 35.66
CA SER A 866 0.97 -3.69 36.95
C SER A 866 0.54 -5.16 36.81
N GLU A 867 0.44 -5.88 37.93
CA GLU A 867 -0.01 -7.28 37.93
C GLU A 867 -1.39 -7.42 37.25
N GLU A 868 -2.32 -6.50 37.54
CA GLU A 868 -3.66 -6.46 36.93
C GLU A 868 -3.62 -6.20 35.41
N VAL A 869 -2.84 -5.20 34.97
CA VAL A 869 -2.70 -4.87 33.54
C VAL A 869 -2.05 -6.03 32.80
N ARG A 870 -1.03 -6.65 33.39
CA ARG A 870 -0.32 -7.78 32.79
C ARG A 870 -1.22 -9.00 32.67
N ALA A 871 -1.99 -9.33 33.71
CA ALA A 871 -2.98 -10.40 33.68
C ALA A 871 -4.03 -10.15 32.59
N LYS A 872 -4.57 -8.94 32.48
CA LYS A 872 -5.50 -8.59 31.40
C LYS A 872 -4.90 -8.81 30.01
N LYS A 873 -3.65 -8.37 29.78
CA LYS A 873 -2.95 -8.59 28.49
C LYS A 873 -2.73 -10.08 28.19
N ILE A 874 -2.39 -10.89 29.20
CA ILE A 874 -2.25 -12.35 29.05
C ILE A 874 -3.59 -12.98 28.68
N ALA A 875 -4.68 -12.60 29.36
CA ALA A 875 -6.02 -13.10 29.06
C ALA A 875 -6.42 -12.77 27.61
N ASP A 876 -6.26 -11.51 27.20
CA ASP A 876 -6.53 -11.09 25.83
C ASP A 876 -5.67 -11.83 24.80
N TYR A 877 -4.38 -12.04 25.07
CA TYR A 877 -3.52 -12.80 24.16
C TYR A 877 -3.98 -14.27 24.03
N VAL A 878 -4.34 -14.93 25.13
CA VAL A 878 -4.86 -16.30 25.11
C VAL A 878 -6.15 -16.39 24.28
N GLU A 879 -7.09 -15.46 24.47
CA GLU A 879 -8.36 -15.45 23.74
C GLU A 879 -8.18 -15.20 22.24
N ILE A 880 -7.34 -14.23 21.88
CA ILE A 880 -6.98 -13.96 20.48
C ILE A 880 -6.30 -15.20 19.88
N TYR A 881 -5.40 -15.86 20.62
CA TYR A 881 -4.75 -17.08 20.16
C TYR A 881 -5.74 -18.22 19.93
N ARG A 882 -6.73 -18.41 20.81
CA ARG A 882 -7.80 -19.41 20.60
C ARG A 882 -8.58 -19.13 19.30
N LYS A 883 -8.89 -17.86 19.04
CA LYS A 883 -9.63 -17.44 17.84
C LYS A 883 -8.80 -17.58 16.56
N TYR A 884 -7.58 -17.04 16.54
CA TYR A 884 -6.78 -16.85 15.31
C TYR A 884 -5.52 -17.71 15.21
N GLY A 885 -5.14 -18.42 16.28
CA GLY A 885 -4.00 -19.32 16.29
C GLY A 885 -4.15 -20.46 15.28
N GLY A 886 -3.04 -20.76 14.59
CA GLY A 886 -3.01 -21.77 13.53
C GLY A 886 -3.07 -23.21 14.05
N ASP A 887 -2.56 -23.46 15.26
CA ASP A 887 -2.63 -24.77 15.91
C ASP A 887 -3.85 -24.84 16.83
N LYS A 888 -4.93 -25.44 16.33
CA LYS A 888 -6.19 -25.62 17.08
C LYS A 888 -6.11 -26.70 18.16
N THR A 889 -5.02 -27.47 18.24
CA THR A 889 -4.82 -28.45 19.32
C THR A 889 -4.33 -27.81 20.61
N LYS A 890 -3.83 -26.57 20.54
CA LYS A 890 -3.33 -25.81 21.68
C LYS A 890 -4.34 -24.76 22.10
N GLU A 891 -4.79 -24.83 23.35
CA GLU A 891 -5.64 -23.79 23.93
C GLU A 891 -4.86 -22.56 24.41
N ILE A 892 -3.57 -22.73 24.72
CA ILE A 892 -2.68 -21.71 25.25
C ILE A 892 -1.43 -21.65 24.35
N PRO A 893 -0.94 -20.46 23.99
CA PRO A 893 0.28 -20.33 23.18
C PRO A 893 1.54 -20.73 23.97
N ASP A 894 2.49 -21.42 23.33
CA ASP A 894 3.73 -21.89 23.98
C ASP A 894 4.62 -20.74 24.46
N ASP A 895 4.57 -19.61 23.77
CA ASP A 895 5.36 -18.42 24.09
C ASP A 895 4.70 -17.54 25.17
N ILE A 896 3.58 -17.96 25.76
CA ILE A 896 2.93 -17.25 26.88
C ILE A 896 3.87 -17.06 28.07
N LYS A 897 4.77 -18.03 28.30
CA LYS A 897 5.78 -18.00 29.35
C LYS A 897 6.72 -16.79 29.26
N ASN A 898 6.90 -16.24 28.06
CA ASN A 898 7.74 -15.05 27.84
C ASN A 898 7.07 -13.75 28.31
N PHE A 899 5.83 -13.81 28.79
CA PHE A 899 5.06 -12.65 29.25
C PHE A 899 4.65 -12.74 30.73
N VAL A 900 4.98 -13.84 31.42
CA VAL A 900 4.67 -14.06 32.84
C VAL A 900 5.94 -13.81 33.68
N ARG A 901 5.93 -12.81 34.56
CA ARG A 901 7.06 -12.51 35.46
C ARG A 901 6.99 -13.34 36.72
N ASN A 902 5.79 -13.47 37.28
CA ASN A 902 5.50 -14.23 38.50
C ASN A 902 4.07 -14.79 38.47
N GLU A 903 3.69 -15.59 39.47
CA GLU A 903 2.36 -16.23 39.51
C GLU A 903 1.17 -15.25 39.51
N LYS A 904 1.36 -14.03 40.01
CA LYS A 904 0.28 -13.03 40.11
C LYS A 904 -0.07 -12.39 38.78
N ASP A 905 0.85 -12.43 37.81
CA ASP A 905 0.57 -12.02 36.43
C ASP A 905 -0.41 -12.98 35.74
N ILE A 906 -0.64 -14.19 36.28
CA ILE A 906 -1.45 -15.21 35.62
C ILE A 906 -2.95 -14.96 35.92
N PRO A 907 -3.80 -14.78 34.89
CA PRO A 907 -5.24 -14.65 35.08
C PRO A 907 -5.83 -15.88 35.75
N GLU A 908 -6.73 -15.67 36.71
CA GLU A 908 -7.32 -16.77 37.49
C GLU A 908 -8.01 -17.80 36.58
N ALA A 909 -8.70 -17.34 35.53
CA ALA A 909 -9.37 -18.20 34.54
C ALA A 909 -8.43 -19.18 33.81
N TYR A 910 -7.13 -18.84 33.69
CA TYR A 910 -6.15 -19.63 32.92
C TYR A 910 -5.01 -20.18 33.79
N LYS A 911 -5.12 -20.04 35.11
CA LYS A 911 -4.04 -20.32 36.07
C LYS A 911 -3.47 -21.73 35.98
N ASN A 912 -4.34 -22.74 35.97
CA ASN A 912 -3.92 -24.13 35.90
C ASN A 912 -3.28 -24.50 34.55
N SER A 913 -3.81 -23.96 33.45
CA SER A 913 -3.31 -24.25 32.10
C SER A 913 -1.96 -23.58 31.83
N ILE A 914 -1.79 -22.33 32.29
CA ILE A 914 -0.53 -21.60 32.14
C ILE A 914 0.56 -22.19 33.07
N ARG A 915 0.22 -22.59 34.31
CA ARG A 915 1.17 -23.25 35.23
C ARG A 915 1.78 -24.52 34.63
N LYS A 916 1.00 -25.31 33.88
CA LYS A 916 1.50 -26.51 33.18
C LYS A 916 2.51 -26.24 32.06
N ILE A 917 2.59 -25.00 31.57
CA ILE A 917 3.52 -24.59 30.50
C ILE A 917 4.78 -23.94 31.10
N ILE A 918 4.63 -23.31 32.26
CA ILE A 918 5.73 -22.65 32.97
C ILE A 918 6.55 -23.66 33.78
N ASN A 919 5.91 -24.64 34.41
CA ASN A 919 6.54 -25.78 35.08
C ASN A 919 6.97 -26.84 34.05
#